data_AF-A0AA38MKA6-F1
#
_entry.id   AF-A0AA38MKA6-F1
#
_cell.length_a   1.000
_cell.length_b   1.000
_cell.length_c   1.000
_cell.angle_alpha   90.00
_cell.angle_beta   90.00
_cell.angle_gamma   90.00
#
_symmetry.space_group_name_H-M   'P 1'
#
loop_
_entity.id
_entity.type
_entity.pdbx_description
1 polymer ?
#
loop_
_entity_poly.entity_id
_entity_poly.type
_entity_poly.pdbx_seq_one_letter_code
_entity_poly.pdbx_strand_id
1 'polypeptide(L)'
;MNGEKVEERRSNPRQSASLISRITFWYTYDLFKIGYKRELEEKDLYEVLPQFNTSELGDHMEREWNQSKEHKNAMFLVLWKMYGKYYCTLSVTMLFTIVLNVVRPIIFGKLVFFFTPGQQSLTKADALLYTAILLVLQLVDIICRQNYLFLTENLIIKIRTAFCSLIYRKFLKLPVSCLRHVSYGNVANLITRDISAFDQFFLHFTYAWSGIIFILISCYNMYRRIGWPAAVAILAFAVFIPLQVLAGIWIASLKRETSQKTDKRLQKFKEVCSNIRSTKMYVWEKYVENKISLARKEEMTILFKIFLLLFLSIATGIIVINVTYYFVVMINIWMDQILTAEVMYFINGTFLTLTLTITIVFPFATFSLSQVIIAIKRMQTLVHTLETHSKRTRRTVKTETPEVEFSNVTVIIDDQTIFENVSLHVFSGLTLITGPTGSGKSVFLLTMLKEFEISDGKLFVDGRLSYASQEPWLFPASIKQNILFGNNYNHKRYQEVLHVCDLNYDLDLLENGDSTIVVDGGVNLSKGQRSRINLARAIYQNSDIYLIDDCLSSLDPLVSNHIVKNCILKLLRDKLVFLVSHHSDLKHHAANILNLRNGNVNTRKNYLSNDVENDNPYIIPRIPNTLIKADITTSIDFETEKLNETTKTNKIYAEINKSGSVPLKVYTEYIRMGGGKATFLGVFCIFIVTQLLDNIYKDKLISNWVNLEDKISRNNHCWQRIIPTSCRRP
;
A
#
# COMPACT_ATOMS: atom_id res chain seq x y z
N MET A 1 23.80 -13.56 4.41
CA MET A 1 23.34 -12.73 5.54
C MET A 1 24.09 -13.19 6.77
N ASN A 2 25.11 -12.45 7.21
CA ASN A 2 25.72 -12.56 8.54
C ASN A 2 26.36 -11.21 8.82
N GLY A 3 26.01 -10.55 9.93
CA GLY A 3 26.95 -9.63 10.56
C GLY A 3 26.40 -8.43 11.31
N GLU A 4 25.28 -7.83 10.92
CA GLU A 4 24.59 -6.93 11.84
C GLU A 4 23.73 -7.82 12.73
N LYS A 5 24.10 -7.91 14.01
CA LYS A 5 23.19 -8.43 15.04
C LYS A 5 21.89 -7.66 14.83
N VAL A 6 20.85 -8.35 14.34
CA VAL A 6 19.50 -7.82 14.41
C VAL A 6 19.32 -7.55 15.89
N GLU A 7 19.29 -6.27 16.29
CA GLU A 7 19.00 -5.93 17.67
C GLU A 7 17.70 -6.65 18.02
N GLU A 8 17.78 -7.64 18.92
CA GLU A 8 16.62 -8.43 19.29
C GLU A 8 15.59 -7.48 19.88
N ARG A 9 14.55 -7.21 19.09
CA ARG A 9 13.44 -6.35 19.53
C ARG A 9 12.81 -6.99 20.74
N ARG A 10 12.36 -6.16 21.68
CA ARG A 10 11.71 -6.65 22.90
C ARG A 10 10.47 -7.46 22.54
N SER A 11 10.23 -8.56 23.25
CA SER A 11 9.03 -9.37 23.08
C SER A 11 7.76 -8.56 23.28
N ASN A 12 6.71 -8.85 22.50
CA ASN A 12 5.47 -8.09 22.57
C ASN A 12 4.76 -8.27 23.93
N PRO A 13 4.46 -7.18 24.68
CA PRO A 13 3.88 -7.26 26.02
C PRO A 13 2.46 -7.86 26.02
N ARG A 14 1.79 -7.93 24.86
CA ARG A 14 0.48 -8.59 24.74
C ARG A 14 0.56 -10.10 24.99
N GLN A 15 1.71 -10.74 24.78
CA GLN A 15 1.89 -12.18 25.02
C GLN A 15 1.78 -12.51 26.51
N SER A 16 2.49 -11.76 27.36
CA SER A 16 2.50 -11.94 28.81
C SER A 16 1.35 -11.21 29.53
N ALA A 17 0.59 -10.36 28.83
CA ALA A 17 -0.52 -9.62 29.42
C ALA A 17 -1.64 -10.53 29.96
N SER A 18 -2.12 -10.19 31.16
CA SER A 18 -3.32 -10.79 31.77
C SER A 18 -4.58 -10.50 30.94
N LEU A 19 -5.64 -11.29 31.15
CA LEU A 19 -6.90 -11.12 30.42
C LEU A 19 -7.46 -9.70 30.53
N ILE A 20 -7.43 -9.12 31.74
CA ILE A 20 -7.90 -7.75 32.00
C ILE A 20 -7.07 -6.74 31.20
N SER A 21 -5.75 -6.86 31.23
CA SER A 21 -4.85 -5.99 30.47
C SER A 21 -5.07 -6.09 28.96
N ARG A 22 -5.40 -7.28 28.45
CA ARG A 22 -5.74 -7.49 27.03
C ARG A 22 -7.05 -6.81 26.64
N ILE A 23 -8.09 -6.90 27.48
CA ILE A 23 -9.41 -6.31 27.22
C ILE A 23 -9.38 -4.78 27.30
N THR A 24 -8.60 -4.22 28.22
CA THR A 24 -8.49 -2.76 28.44
C THR A 24 -7.33 -2.10 27.69
N PHE A 25 -6.53 -2.88 26.95
CA PHE A 25 -5.34 -2.43 26.23
C PHE A 25 -4.22 -1.85 27.10
N TRP A 26 -4.20 -2.17 28.40
CA TRP A 26 -3.26 -1.60 29.37
C TRP A 26 -1.78 -1.91 29.06
N TYR A 27 -1.50 -3.02 28.39
CA TYR A 27 -0.15 -3.42 27.96
C TYR A 27 0.54 -2.38 27.03
N THR A 28 -0.21 -1.42 26.47
CA THR A 28 0.35 -0.34 25.64
C THR A 28 0.88 0.85 26.44
N TYR A 29 0.59 0.93 27.74
CA TYR A 29 0.90 2.07 28.60
C TYR A 29 2.38 2.46 28.57
N ASP A 30 3.29 1.49 28.63
CA ASP A 30 4.74 1.77 28.64
C ASP A 30 5.21 2.44 27.35
N LEU A 31 4.66 2.05 26.21
CA LEU A 31 4.99 2.67 24.92
C LEU A 31 4.49 4.11 24.86
N PHE A 32 3.26 4.37 25.30
CA PHE A 32 2.71 5.73 25.37
C PHE A 32 3.48 6.61 26.36
N LYS A 33 3.93 6.04 27.49
CA LYS A 33 4.76 6.74 28.47
C LYS A 33 6.12 7.15 27.91
N ILE A 34 6.72 6.31 27.06
CA ILE A 34 7.97 6.65 26.34
C ILE A 34 7.68 7.74 25.32
N GLY A 35 6.66 7.56 24.47
CA GLY A 35 6.28 8.51 23.42
C GLY A 35 5.85 9.89 23.94
N TYR A 36 5.34 9.96 25.17
CA TYR A 36 5.05 11.23 25.84
C TYR A 36 6.32 11.97 26.29
N LYS A 37 7.39 11.24 26.66
CA LYS A 37 8.64 11.81 27.17
C LYS A 37 9.63 12.16 26.06
N ARG A 38 9.67 11.37 24.99
CA ARG A 38 10.56 11.56 23.84
C ARG A 38 9.93 10.99 22.58
N GLU A 39 10.43 11.42 21.42
CA GLU A 39 10.09 10.80 20.15
C GLU A 39 10.44 9.30 20.15
N LEU A 40 9.54 8.49 19.60
CA LEU A 40 9.71 7.05 19.51
C LEU A 40 10.77 6.71 18.46
N GLU A 41 11.73 5.87 18.84
CA GLU A 41 12.75 5.35 17.94
C GLU A 41 12.43 3.90 17.54
N GLU A 42 13.07 3.39 16.47
CA GLU A 42 12.84 2.02 16.00
C GLU A 42 13.13 0.96 17.07
N LYS A 43 14.11 1.20 17.94
CA LYS A 43 14.47 0.33 19.08
C LYS A 43 13.37 0.21 20.14
N ASP A 44 12.43 1.16 20.18
CA ASP A 44 11.31 1.16 21.14
C ASP A 44 10.15 0.28 20.67
N LEU A 45 10.17 -0.16 19.42
CA LEU A 45 9.12 -1.00 18.84
C LEU A 45 9.32 -2.46 19.26
N TYR A 46 8.20 -3.08 19.65
CA TYR A 46 8.17 -4.49 20.02
C TYR A 46 8.23 -5.41 18.80
N GLU A 47 8.65 -6.65 19.03
CA GLU A 47 8.54 -7.72 18.06
C GLU A 47 7.08 -7.98 17.67
N VAL A 48 6.90 -8.43 16.44
CA VAL A 48 5.59 -8.82 15.89
C VAL A 48 5.13 -10.10 16.58
N LEU A 49 3.83 -10.24 16.86
CA LEU A 49 3.31 -11.47 17.46
C LEU A 49 3.45 -12.65 16.46
N PRO A 50 3.74 -13.88 16.93
CA PRO A 50 3.94 -15.05 16.07
C PRO A 50 2.81 -15.29 15.06
N GLN A 51 1.56 -15.04 15.47
CA GLN A 51 0.37 -15.15 14.62
C GLN A 51 0.32 -14.20 13.41
N PHE A 52 1.23 -13.23 13.31
CA PHE A 52 1.38 -12.31 12.18
C PHE A 52 2.67 -12.54 11.40
N ASN A 53 3.37 -13.67 11.64
CA ASN A 53 4.58 -14.01 10.90
C ASN A 53 4.28 -14.14 9.40
N THR A 54 5.02 -13.38 8.59
CA THR A 54 4.84 -13.32 7.14
C THR A 54 5.06 -14.67 6.45
N SER A 55 6.02 -15.47 6.95
CA SER A 55 6.37 -16.77 6.37
C SER A 55 5.18 -17.75 6.45
N GLU A 56 4.68 -17.99 7.66
CA GLU A 56 3.55 -18.90 7.90
C GLU A 56 2.27 -18.48 7.16
N LEU A 57 1.92 -17.19 7.22
CA LEU A 57 0.72 -16.66 6.55
C LEU A 57 0.84 -16.74 5.02
N GLY A 58 2.02 -16.42 4.48
CA GLY A 58 2.31 -16.51 3.05
C GLY A 58 2.27 -17.95 2.54
N ASP A 59 2.90 -18.88 3.26
CA ASP A 59 2.96 -20.31 2.90
C ASP A 59 1.58 -20.97 2.98
N HIS A 60 0.77 -20.61 3.98
CA HIS A 60 -0.61 -21.07 4.07
C HIS A 60 -1.46 -20.55 2.91
N MET A 61 -1.32 -19.28 2.55
CA MET A 61 -2.07 -18.69 1.43
C MET A 61 -1.68 -19.30 0.07
N GLU A 62 -0.39 -19.52 -0.17
CA GLU A 62 0.11 -20.14 -1.41
C GLU A 62 -0.42 -21.59 -1.55
N ARG A 63 -0.48 -22.36 -0.46
CA ARG A 63 -1.07 -23.71 -0.44
C ARG A 63 -2.55 -23.70 -0.82
N GLU A 64 -3.36 -22.87 -0.16
CA GLU A 64 -4.80 -22.76 -0.44
C GLU A 64 -5.08 -22.24 -1.86
N TRP A 65 -4.25 -21.30 -2.34
CA TRP A 65 -4.32 -20.80 -3.71
C TRP A 65 -4.06 -21.91 -4.73
N ASN A 66 -2.99 -22.68 -4.55
CA ASN A 66 -2.64 -23.76 -5.48
C ASN A 66 -3.72 -24.84 -5.60
N GLN A 67 -4.46 -25.11 -4.52
CA GLN A 67 -5.61 -26.02 -4.54
C GLN A 67 -6.83 -25.43 -5.24
N SER A 68 -7.02 -24.11 -5.18
CA SER A 68 -8.25 -23.45 -5.65
C SER A 68 -8.09 -22.75 -7.01
N LYS A 69 -6.91 -22.81 -7.63
CA LYS A 69 -6.52 -22.03 -8.82
C LYS A 69 -7.39 -22.25 -10.06
N GLU A 70 -8.13 -23.36 -10.15
CA GLU A 70 -8.95 -23.67 -11.34
C GLU A 70 -10.34 -23.02 -11.27
N HIS A 71 -10.73 -22.50 -10.10
CA HIS A 71 -12.03 -21.85 -9.94
C HIS A 71 -12.02 -20.40 -10.46
N LYS A 72 -13.10 -20.03 -11.17
CA LYS A 72 -13.31 -18.66 -11.67
C LYS A 72 -13.26 -17.59 -10.58
N ASN A 73 -13.65 -17.92 -9.34
CA ASN A 73 -13.60 -17.02 -8.18
C ASN A 73 -12.61 -17.52 -7.11
N ALA A 74 -11.49 -18.12 -7.54
CA ALA A 74 -10.49 -18.75 -6.66
C ALA A 74 -10.08 -17.84 -5.49
N MET A 75 -9.82 -16.56 -5.74
CA MET A 75 -9.30 -15.64 -4.72
C MET A 75 -10.29 -15.35 -3.59
N PHE A 76 -11.58 -15.22 -3.91
CA PHE A 76 -12.62 -15.09 -2.90
C PHE A 76 -12.79 -16.38 -2.07
N LEU A 77 -12.71 -17.53 -2.74
CA LEU A 77 -12.83 -18.84 -2.10
C LEU A 77 -11.67 -19.12 -1.12
N VAL A 78 -10.45 -18.75 -1.51
CA VAL A 78 -9.26 -18.82 -0.64
C VAL A 78 -9.42 -17.92 0.59
N LEU A 79 -9.89 -16.68 0.40
CA LEU A 79 -10.15 -15.75 1.51
C LEU A 79 -11.17 -16.35 2.49
N TRP A 80 -12.26 -16.93 1.98
CA TRP A 80 -13.30 -17.55 2.79
C TRP A 80 -12.80 -18.78 3.55
N LYS A 81 -12.03 -19.66 2.91
CA LYS A 81 -11.44 -20.83 3.58
C LYS A 81 -10.48 -20.45 4.70
N MET A 82 -9.59 -19.48 4.45
CA MET A 82 -8.58 -19.07 5.44
C MET A 82 -9.18 -18.28 6.61
N TYR A 83 -10.08 -17.33 6.33
CA TYR A 83 -10.48 -16.30 7.29
C TYR A 83 -11.99 -16.27 7.56
N GLY A 84 -12.81 -16.96 6.77
CA GLY A 84 -14.28 -16.93 6.88
C GLY A 84 -14.78 -17.43 8.23
N LYS A 85 -14.28 -18.57 8.72
CA LYS A 85 -14.67 -19.10 10.04
C LYS A 85 -14.35 -18.12 11.17
N TYR A 86 -13.17 -17.51 11.13
CA TYR A 86 -12.75 -16.52 12.14
C TYR A 86 -13.60 -15.25 12.05
N TYR A 87 -13.87 -14.74 10.84
CA TYR A 87 -14.80 -13.62 10.65
C TYR A 87 -16.21 -13.94 11.17
N CYS A 88 -16.72 -15.15 10.95
CA CYS A 88 -18.01 -15.58 11.51
C CYS A 88 -18.00 -15.56 13.04
N THR A 89 -16.93 -16.03 13.69
CA THR A 89 -16.81 -15.96 15.16
C THR A 89 -16.76 -14.51 15.68
N LEU A 90 -16.08 -13.60 14.99
CA LEU A 90 -16.11 -12.18 15.32
C LEU A 90 -17.50 -11.59 15.11
N SER A 91 -18.19 -11.97 14.04
CA SER A 91 -19.55 -11.51 13.72
C SER A 91 -20.56 -11.85 14.83
N VAL A 92 -20.37 -12.97 15.54
CA VAL A 92 -21.21 -13.32 16.70
C VAL A 92 -21.12 -12.28 17.82
N THR A 93 -19.93 -11.73 18.08
CA THR A 93 -19.79 -10.66 19.09
C THR A 93 -20.51 -9.37 18.69
N MET A 94 -20.62 -9.11 17.38
CA MET A 94 -21.40 -7.98 16.87
C MET A 94 -22.91 -8.20 16.99
N LEU A 95 -23.40 -9.43 16.84
CA LEU A 95 -24.81 -9.75 17.12
C LEU A 95 -25.19 -9.40 18.57
N PHE A 96 -24.28 -9.62 19.52
CA PHE A 96 -24.50 -9.21 20.92
C PHE A 96 -24.63 -7.68 21.06
N THR A 97 -23.78 -6.92 20.37
CA THR A 97 -23.87 -5.44 20.33
C THR A 97 -25.22 -4.96 19.77
N ILE A 98 -25.78 -5.65 18.78
CA ILE A 98 -27.12 -5.33 18.25
C ILE A 98 -28.18 -5.46 19.36
N VAL A 99 -28.12 -6.53 20.15
CA VAL A 99 -29.05 -6.73 21.27
C VAL A 99 -28.92 -5.59 22.29
N LEU A 100 -27.69 -5.18 22.64
CA LEU A 100 -27.46 -4.06 23.56
C LEU A 100 -28.06 -2.75 23.03
N ASN A 101 -27.92 -2.47 21.73
CA ASN A 101 -28.47 -1.29 21.09
C ASN A 101 -30.01 -1.26 21.07
N VAL A 102 -30.66 -2.42 21.00
CA VAL A 102 -32.14 -2.53 21.08
C VAL A 102 -32.63 -2.41 22.52
N VAL A 103 -31.93 -3.02 23.48
CA VAL A 103 -32.33 -3.03 24.90
C VAL A 103 -32.14 -1.66 25.55
N ARG A 104 -31.12 -0.89 25.15
CA ARG A 104 -30.78 0.40 25.78
C ARG A 104 -31.92 1.44 25.72
N PRO A 105 -32.53 1.74 24.55
CA PRO A 105 -33.68 2.65 24.49
C PRO A 105 -34.88 2.17 25.30
N ILE A 106 -35.08 0.85 25.42
CA ILE A 106 -36.18 0.26 26.19
C ILE A 106 -36.01 0.53 27.69
N ILE A 107 -34.82 0.26 28.24
CA ILE A 107 -34.54 0.47 29.66
C ILE A 107 -34.53 1.97 29.97
N PHE A 108 -33.98 2.78 29.08
CA PHE A 108 -34.01 4.23 29.22
C PHE A 108 -35.45 4.77 29.24
N GLY A 109 -36.33 4.27 28.37
CA GLY A 109 -37.75 4.62 28.39
C GLY A 109 -38.42 4.30 29.74
N LYS A 110 -38.15 3.12 30.31
CA LYS A 110 -38.67 2.74 31.65
C LYS A 110 -38.14 3.63 32.77
N LEU A 111 -36.87 4.03 32.69
CA LEU A 111 -36.28 4.97 33.64
C LEU A 111 -36.96 6.34 33.56
N VAL A 112 -37.24 6.83 32.35
CA VAL A 112 -37.96 8.09 32.18
C VAL A 112 -39.39 7.99 32.70
N PHE A 113 -40.05 6.84 32.51
CA PHE A 113 -41.42 6.63 32.98
C PHE A 113 -41.56 6.89 34.49
N PHE A 114 -40.59 6.47 35.31
CA PHE A 114 -40.55 6.72 36.75
C PHE A 114 -40.72 8.20 37.14
N PHE A 115 -40.29 9.14 36.28
CA PHE A 115 -40.43 10.57 36.52
C PHE A 115 -41.81 11.13 36.12
N THR A 116 -42.72 10.30 35.61
CA THR A 116 -44.09 10.71 35.23
C THR A 116 -44.92 11.01 36.48
N PRO A 117 -45.60 12.17 36.57
CA PRO A 117 -46.40 12.54 37.75
C PRO A 117 -47.53 11.53 38.00
N GLY A 118 -47.71 11.10 39.26
CA GLY A 118 -48.85 10.26 39.68
C GLY A 118 -48.69 8.75 39.44
N GLN A 119 -47.54 8.29 38.93
CA GLN A 119 -47.27 6.87 38.76
C GLN A 119 -46.92 6.18 40.11
N GLN A 120 -47.61 5.08 40.44
CA GLN A 120 -47.35 4.27 41.63
C GLN A 120 -46.65 2.92 41.33
N SER A 121 -46.46 2.57 40.05
CA SER A 121 -45.99 1.23 39.66
C SER A 121 -44.47 1.03 39.70
N LEU A 122 -43.67 2.10 39.82
CA LEU A 122 -42.22 2.01 39.93
C LEU A 122 -41.74 2.61 41.26
N THR A 123 -40.96 1.85 42.00
CA THR A 123 -40.35 2.31 43.25
C THR A 123 -39.02 3.01 42.98
N LYS A 124 -38.52 3.78 43.96
CA LYS A 124 -37.17 4.39 43.90
C LYS A 124 -36.07 3.34 43.72
N ALA A 125 -36.26 2.13 44.26
CA ALA A 125 -35.33 1.02 44.10
C ALA A 125 -35.26 0.55 42.63
N ASP A 126 -36.39 0.49 41.93
CA ASP A 126 -36.45 0.11 40.52
C ASP A 126 -35.74 1.13 39.62
N ALA A 127 -35.87 2.42 39.91
CA ALA A 127 -35.16 3.48 39.18
C ALA A 127 -33.63 3.40 39.37
N LEU A 128 -33.17 3.13 40.60
CA LEU A 128 -31.76 2.87 40.89
C LEU A 128 -31.26 1.59 40.19
N LEU A 129 -32.10 0.55 40.10
CA LEU A 129 -31.77 -0.67 39.38
C LEU A 129 -31.63 -0.41 37.86
N TYR A 130 -32.58 0.32 37.24
CA TYR A 130 -32.49 0.63 35.81
C TYR A 130 -31.30 1.52 35.47
N THR A 131 -30.96 2.49 36.32
CA THR A 131 -29.74 3.31 36.13
C THR A 131 -28.46 2.47 36.23
N ALA A 132 -28.37 1.59 37.23
CA ALA A 132 -27.26 0.65 37.35
C ALA A 132 -27.14 -0.27 36.12
N ILE A 133 -28.26 -0.82 35.64
CA ILE A 133 -28.28 -1.66 34.44
C ILE A 133 -27.83 -0.86 33.21
N LEU A 134 -28.27 0.39 33.02
CA LEU A 134 -27.84 1.23 31.91
C LEU A 134 -26.33 1.49 31.92
N LEU A 135 -25.75 1.77 33.09
CA LEU A 135 -24.30 1.94 33.23
C LEU A 135 -23.54 0.67 32.86
N VAL A 136 -24.00 -0.49 33.35
CA VAL A 136 -23.41 -1.80 33.02
C VAL A 136 -23.52 -2.08 31.53
N LEU A 137 -24.68 -1.87 30.91
CA LEU A 137 -24.87 -2.07 29.47
C LEU A 137 -23.98 -1.15 28.62
N GLN A 138 -23.78 0.11 29.07
CA GLN A 138 -22.90 1.05 28.39
C GLN A 138 -21.43 0.62 28.49
N LEU A 139 -20.97 0.17 29.68
CA LEU A 139 -19.61 -0.33 29.87
C LEU A 139 -19.36 -1.59 29.02
N VAL A 140 -20.29 -2.53 29.04
CA VAL A 140 -20.21 -3.77 28.25
C VAL A 140 -20.17 -3.46 26.75
N ASP A 141 -21.02 -2.56 26.25
CA ASP A 141 -21.03 -2.14 24.85
C ASP A 141 -19.68 -1.53 24.43
N ILE A 142 -19.13 -0.61 25.22
CA ILE A 142 -17.83 0.01 24.94
C ILE A 142 -16.74 -1.05 24.87
N ILE A 143 -16.69 -1.97 25.83
CA ILE A 143 -15.69 -3.05 25.86
C ILE A 143 -15.84 -3.95 24.63
N CYS A 144 -17.06 -4.43 24.33
CA CYS A 144 -17.32 -5.30 23.19
C CYS A 144 -16.98 -4.63 21.86
N ARG A 145 -17.43 -3.39 21.65
CA ARG A 145 -17.23 -2.65 20.40
C ARG A 145 -15.76 -2.36 20.14
N GLN A 146 -15.00 -1.92 21.15
CA GLN A 146 -13.57 -1.62 20.99
C GLN A 146 -12.75 -2.90 20.76
N ASN A 147 -13.04 -3.97 21.50
CA ASN A 147 -12.39 -5.27 21.27
C ASN A 147 -12.73 -5.83 19.88
N TYR A 148 -13.98 -5.69 19.42
CA TYR A 148 -14.37 -6.08 18.08
C TYR A 148 -13.57 -5.33 17.00
N LEU A 149 -13.48 -3.99 17.11
CA LEU A 149 -12.73 -3.17 16.16
C LEU A 149 -11.27 -3.64 16.10
N PHE A 150 -10.64 -3.81 17.26
CA PHE A 150 -9.26 -4.29 17.33
C PHE A 150 -9.05 -5.69 16.76
N LEU A 151 -9.95 -6.64 17.03
CA LEU A 151 -9.87 -8.00 16.49
C LEU A 151 -10.09 -8.03 14.96
N THR A 152 -10.93 -7.14 14.45
CA THR A 152 -11.16 -6.94 13.02
C THR A 152 -9.91 -6.36 12.35
N GLU A 153 -9.26 -5.36 12.95
CA GLU A 153 -7.98 -4.82 12.46
C GLU A 153 -6.89 -5.89 12.45
N ASN A 154 -6.82 -6.74 13.48
CA ASN A 154 -5.90 -7.89 13.48
C ASN A 154 -6.19 -8.85 12.31
N LEU A 155 -7.46 -9.10 11.98
CA LEU A 155 -7.82 -9.92 10.81
C LEU A 155 -7.35 -9.28 9.50
N ILE A 156 -7.60 -7.98 9.36
CA ILE A 156 -7.20 -7.19 8.19
C ILE A 156 -5.68 -7.25 7.99
N ILE A 157 -4.89 -7.07 9.04
CA ILE A 157 -3.43 -7.17 8.97
C ILE A 157 -2.98 -8.55 8.50
N LYS A 158 -3.59 -9.64 9.00
CA LYS A 158 -3.28 -11.01 8.54
C LYS A 158 -3.56 -11.19 7.04
N ILE A 159 -4.72 -10.71 6.59
CA ILE A 159 -5.12 -10.74 5.18
C ILE A 159 -4.11 -9.96 4.34
N ARG A 160 -3.75 -8.74 4.75
CA ARG A 160 -2.78 -7.88 4.07
C ARG A 160 -1.41 -8.53 3.96
N THR A 161 -0.86 -9.04 5.06
CA THR A 161 0.45 -9.70 5.07
C THR A 161 0.48 -10.92 4.15
N ALA A 162 -0.59 -11.73 4.16
CA ALA A 162 -0.70 -12.90 3.29
C ALA A 162 -0.73 -12.51 1.79
N PHE A 163 -1.57 -11.53 1.41
CA PHE A 163 -1.64 -11.04 0.04
C PHE A 163 -0.34 -10.41 -0.44
N CYS A 164 0.31 -9.59 0.41
CA CYS A 164 1.61 -9.00 0.09
C CYS A 164 2.65 -10.10 -0.20
N SER A 165 2.72 -11.14 0.63
CA SER A 165 3.64 -12.26 0.42
C SER A 165 3.33 -13.01 -0.89
N LEU A 166 2.06 -13.33 -1.15
CA LEU A 166 1.65 -14.04 -2.38
C LEU A 166 2.00 -13.23 -3.65
N ILE A 167 1.64 -11.95 -3.67
CA ILE A 167 1.90 -11.06 -4.81
C ILE A 167 3.39 -10.86 -5.02
N TYR A 168 4.16 -10.67 -3.95
CA TYR A 168 5.60 -10.49 -4.04
C TYR A 168 6.30 -11.75 -4.58
N ARG A 169 5.95 -12.94 -4.05
CA ARG A 169 6.47 -14.22 -4.56
C ARG A 169 6.10 -14.46 -6.01
N LYS A 170 4.87 -14.11 -6.41
CA LYS A 170 4.41 -14.21 -7.80
C LYS A 170 5.22 -13.28 -8.70
N PHE A 171 5.40 -12.02 -8.29
CA PHE A 171 6.11 -11.01 -9.06
C PHE A 171 7.55 -11.44 -9.40
N LEU A 172 8.24 -12.08 -8.46
CA LEU A 172 9.59 -12.63 -8.67
C LEU A 172 9.64 -13.83 -9.65
N LYS A 173 8.50 -14.42 -10.00
CA LYS A 173 8.39 -15.57 -10.93
C LYS A 173 7.76 -15.20 -12.28
N LEU A 174 7.45 -13.92 -12.51
CA LEU A 174 6.85 -13.46 -13.76
C LEU A 174 7.93 -13.36 -14.85
N PRO A 175 7.62 -13.76 -16.10
CA PRO A 175 8.55 -13.62 -17.21
C PRO A 175 8.72 -12.15 -17.61
N VAL A 176 9.89 -11.82 -18.17
CA VAL A 176 10.21 -10.45 -18.62
C VAL A 176 9.26 -9.95 -19.71
N SER A 177 8.71 -10.86 -20.53
CA SER A 177 7.65 -10.55 -21.50
C SER A 177 6.41 -9.95 -20.83
N CYS A 178 5.99 -10.51 -19.69
CA CYS A 178 4.84 -10.03 -18.93
C CYS A 178 5.12 -8.73 -18.17
N LEU A 179 6.38 -8.44 -17.80
CA LEU A 179 6.75 -7.19 -17.12
C LEU A 179 6.55 -5.94 -17.99
N ARG A 180 6.39 -6.08 -19.32
CA ARG A 180 5.99 -4.97 -20.21
C ARG A 180 4.52 -4.60 -20.04
N HIS A 181 3.64 -5.59 -19.87
CA HIS A 181 2.20 -5.36 -19.66
C HIS A 181 1.85 -5.07 -18.20
N VAL A 182 2.56 -5.73 -17.28
CA VAL A 182 2.44 -5.54 -15.83
C VAL A 182 3.55 -4.61 -15.38
N SER A 183 3.31 -3.30 -15.47
CA SER A 183 4.27 -2.32 -15.00
C SER A 183 4.58 -2.49 -13.50
N TYR A 184 5.83 -2.23 -13.10
CA TYR A 184 6.20 -2.19 -11.68
C TYR A 184 5.27 -1.29 -10.86
N GLY A 185 4.86 -0.15 -11.43
CA GLY A 185 3.90 0.77 -10.80
C GLY A 185 2.53 0.13 -10.55
N ASN A 186 2.06 -0.75 -11.43
CA ASN A 186 0.80 -1.47 -11.25
C ASN A 186 0.88 -2.46 -10.07
N VAL A 187 2.01 -3.15 -9.91
CA VAL A 187 2.24 -4.09 -8.78
C VAL A 187 2.42 -3.35 -7.46
N ALA A 188 3.19 -2.25 -7.46
CA ALA A 188 3.31 -1.38 -6.30
C ALA A 188 1.94 -0.81 -5.87
N ASN A 189 1.09 -0.44 -6.82
CA ASN A 189 -0.28 0.00 -6.53
C ASN A 189 -1.17 -1.14 -6.02
N LEU A 190 -0.98 -2.38 -6.48
CA LEU A 190 -1.69 -3.53 -5.89
C LEU A 190 -1.37 -3.67 -4.40
N ILE A 191 -0.08 -3.60 -4.05
CA ILE A 191 0.38 -3.76 -2.67
C ILE A 191 -0.03 -2.58 -1.79
N THR A 192 0.12 -1.34 -2.27
CA THR A 192 -0.08 -0.15 -1.44
C THR A 192 -1.53 0.34 -1.38
N ARG A 193 -2.28 0.25 -2.49
CA ARG A 193 -3.65 0.78 -2.61
C ARG A 193 -4.72 -0.29 -2.53
N ASP A 194 -4.59 -1.34 -3.33
CA ASP A 194 -5.67 -2.32 -3.50
C ASP A 194 -5.83 -3.23 -2.27
N ILE A 195 -4.74 -3.64 -1.64
CA ILE A 195 -4.80 -4.40 -0.37
C ILE A 195 -5.39 -3.54 0.76
N SER A 196 -5.05 -2.24 0.81
CA SER A 196 -5.61 -1.31 1.80
C SER A 196 -7.11 -1.04 1.62
N ALA A 197 -7.72 -1.45 0.49
CA ALA A 197 -9.17 -1.37 0.31
C ALA A 197 -9.94 -2.32 1.25
N PHE A 198 -9.29 -3.42 1.70
CA PHE A 198 -9.89 -4.35 2.66
C PHE A 198 -10.11 -3.73 4.04
N ASP A 199 -9.25 -2.79 4.44
CA ASP A 199 -9.31 -2.10 5.74
C ASP A 199 -10.69 -1.44 5.93
N GLN A 200 -11.10 -0.64 4.96
CA GLN A 200 -12.39 0.06 4.99
C GLN A 200 -13.57 -0.88 4.74
N PHE A 201 -13.39 -1.95 3.97
CA PHE A 201 -14.47 -2.87 3.63
C PHE A 201 -14.96 -3.65 4.85
N PHE A 202 -14.08 -4.33 5.60
CA PHE A 202 -14.54 -5.16 6.72
C PHE A 202 -15.27 -4.35 7.80
N LEU A 203 -14.81 -3.12 8.05
CA LEU A 203 -15.46 -2.21 8.98
C LEU A 203 -16.88 -1.85 8.50
N HIS A 204 -17.01 -1.26 7.31
CA HIS A 204 -18.32 -0.80 6.82
C HIS A 204 -19.27 -1.96 6.48
N PHE A 205 -18.76 -3.06 5.92
CA PHE A 205 -19.55 -4.23 5.59
C PHE A 205 -20.20 -4.83 6.83
N THR A 206 -19.45 -4.93 7.94
CA THR A 206 -20.00 -5.43 9.19
C THR A 206 -21.12 -4.55 9.71
N TYR A 207 -20.89 -3.24 9.78
CA TYR A 207 -21.91 -2.30 10.23
C TYR A 207 -23.13 -2.27 9.30
N ALA A 208 -22.95 -2.53 8.00
CA ALA A 208 -24.04 -2.55 7.03
C ALA A 208 -24.98 -3.74 7.26
N TRP A 209 -24.46 -4.98 7.34
CA TRP A 209 -25.33 -6.14 7.57
C TRP A 209 -25.90 -6.14 9.00
N SER A 210 -25.12 -5.71 10.00
CA SER A 210 -25.65 -5.56 11.37
C SER A 210 -26.73 -4.49 11.42
N GLY A 211 -26.57 -3.43 10.61
CA GLY A 211 -27.53 -2.35 10.46
C GLY A 211 -28.87 -2.81 9.90
N ILE A 212 -28.86 -3.69 8.89
CA ILE A 212 -30.08 -4.29 8.32
C ILE A 212 -30.82 -5.10 9.40
N ILE A 213 -30.12 -5.94 10.16
CA ILE A 213 -30.72 -6.73 11.25
C ILE A 213 -31.28 -5.79 12.33
N PHE A 214 -30.53 -4.75 12.70
CA PHE A 214 -30.98 -3.76 13.67
C PHE A 214 -32.24 -3.01 13.20
N ILE A 215 -32.33 -2.63 11.93
CA ILE A 215 -33.53 -2.03 11.32
C ILE A 215 -34.72 -2.98 11.45
N LEU A 216 -34.58 -4.25 11.07
CA LEU A 216 -35.66 -5.24 11.14
C LEU A 216 -36.17 -5.45 12.57
N ILE A 217 -35.27 -5.61 13.54
CA ILE A 217 -35.63 -5.77 14.95
C ILE A 217 -36.28 -4.50 15.50
N SER A 218 -35.76 -3.33 15.13
CA SER A 218 -36.30 -2.03 15.56
C SER A 218 -37.71 -1.80 15.02
N CYS A 219 -37.94 -2.09 13.74
CA CYS A 219 -39.26 -2.01 13.10
C CYS A 219 -40.27 -2.95 13.77
N TYR A 220 -39.85 -4.18 14.11
CA TYR A 220 -40.70 -5.13 14.84
C TYR A 220 -41.06 -4.62 16.25
N ASN A 221 -40.08 -4.11 17.00
CA ASN A 221 -40.32 -3.55 18.33
C ASN A 221 -41.20 -2.29 18.29
N MET A 222 -41.04 -1.45 17.28
CA MET A 222 -41.91 -0.30 17.05
C MET A 222 -43.34 -0.74 16.75
N TYR A 223 -43.54 -1.70 15.85
CA TYR A 223 -44.88 -2.22 15.53
C TYR A 223 -45.56 -2.82 16.76
N ARG A 224 -44.83 -3.52 17.63
CA ARG A 224 -45.41 -4.07 18.87
C ARG A 224 -45.82 -3.02 19.90
N ARG A 225 -45.11 -1.90 19.99
CA ARG A 225 -45.37 -0.86 21.01
C ARG A 225 -46.39 0.19 20.56
N ILE A 226 -46.37 0.50 19.27
CA ILE A 226 -47.09 1.63 18.67
C ILE A 226 -48.23 1.13 17.77
N GLY A 227 -48.13 -0.09 17.24
CA GLY A 227 -49.11 -0.64 16.29
C GLY A 227 -48.91 -0.10 14.87
N TRP A 228 -50.03 0.18 14.19
CA TRP A 228 -50.05 0.62 12.80
C TRP A 228 -49.23 1.88 12.46
N PRO A 229 -49.09 2.90 13.32
CA PRO A 229 -48.28 4.09 13.03
C PRO A 229 -46.80 3.77 12.73
N ALA A 230 -46.28 2.63 13.19
CA ALA A 230 -44.94 2.16 12.83
C ALA A 230 -44.79 1.83 11.33
N ALA A 231 -45.88 1.57 10.61
CA ALA A 231 -45.87 1.31 9.17
C ALA A 231 -45.29 2.48 8.36
N VAL A 232 -45.49 3.72 8.84
CA VAL A 232 -44.91 4.93 8.22
C VAL A 232 -43.39 4.91 8.28
N ALA A 233 -42.83 4.52 9.44
CA ALA A 233 -41.38 4.38 9.58
C ALA A 233 -40.82 3.28 8.68
N ILE A 234 -41.51 2.14 8.61
CA ILE A 234 -41.13 1.01 7.75
C ILE A 234 -41.14 1.44 6.28
N LEU A 235 -42.18 2.12 5.83
CA LEU A 235 -42.30 2.61 4.45
C LEU A 235 -41.21 3.64 4.14
N ALA A 236 -40.98 4.60 5.04
CA ALA A 236 -39.95 5.62 4.88
C ALA A 236 -38.55 4.98 4.75
N PHE A 237 -38.21 4.03 5.62
CA PHE A 237 -36.94 3.32 5.54
C PHE A 237 -36.82 2.45 4.28
N ALA A 238 -37.90 1.76 3.89
CA ALA A 238 -37.93 0.92 2.69
C ALA A 238 -37.68 1.72 1.41
N VAL A 239 -38.16 2.97 1.33
CA VAL A 239 -37.93 3.87 0.19
C VAL A 239 -36.55 4.54 0.27
N PHE A 240 -36.12 4.92 1.47
CA PHE A 240 -34.93 5.74 1.64
C PHE A 240 -33.61 4.94 1.57
N ILE A 241 -33.61 3.68 2.03
CA ILE A 241 -32.41 2.83 1.95
C ILE A 241 -31.96 2.61 0.48
N PRO A 242 -32.84 2.24 -0.47
CA PRO A 242 -32.49 2.18 -1.89
C PRO A 242 -31.98 3.51 -2.44
N LEU A 243 -32.60 4.64 -2.06
CA LEU A 243 -32.16 5.97 -2.50
C LEU A 243 -30.72 6.28 -2.05
N GLN A 244 -30.36 5.93 -0.82
CA GLN A 244 -29.01 6.08 -0.29
C GLN A 244 -28.01 5.14 -0.97
N VAL A 245 -28.43 3.91 -1.31
CA VAL A 245 -27.60 2.97 -2.09
C VAL A 245 -27.34 3.52 -3.51
N LEU A 246 -28.35 4.08 -4.18
CA LEU A 246 -28.19 4.72 -5.49
C LEU A 246 -27.24 5.92 -5.43
N ALA A 247 -27.39 6.77 -4.41
CA ALA A 247 -26.45 7.87 -4.16
C ALA A 247 -25.02 7.35 -3.94
N GLY A 248 -24.85 6.26 -3.18
CA GLY A 248 -23.56 5.58 -2.99
C GLY A 248 -22.94 5.09 -4.30
N ILE A 249 -23.74 4.52 -5.22
CA ILE A 249 -23.28 4.09 -6.55
C ILE A 249 -22.80 5.29 -7.38
N TRP A 250 -23.53 6.41 -7.36
CA TRP A 250 -23.13 7.62 -8.07
C TRP A 250 -21.84 8.22 -7.51
N ILE A 251 -21.73 8.30 -6.18
CA ILE A 251 -20.51 8.74 -5.49
C ILE A 251 -19.34 7.83 -5.89
N ALA A 252 -19.55 6.52 -5.92
CA ALA A 252 -18.51 5.57 -6.33
C ALA A 252 -18.06 5.78 -7.78
N SER A 253 -19.00 6.04 -8.70
CA SER A 253 -18.71 6.34 -10.10
C SER A 253 -17.86 7.61 -10.26
N LEU A 254 -18.27 8.71 -9.63
CA LEU A 254 -17.52 9.98 -9.66
C LEU A 254 -16.15 9.87 -9.00
N LYS A 255 -16.04 9.08 -7.93
CA LYS A 255 -14.77 8.85 -7.25
C LYS A 255 -13.81 8.03 -8.11
N ARG A 256 -14.32 7.10 -8.93
CA ARG A 256 -13.53 6.41 -9.97
C ARG A 256 -13.02 7.40 -11.02
N GLU A 257 -13.86 8.30 -11.51
CA GLU A 257 -13.46 9.35 -12.46
C GLU A 257 -12.38 10.28 -11.86
N THR A 258 -12.56 10.68 -10.60
CA THR A 258 -11.59 11.49 -9.85
C THR A 258 -10.24 10.80 -9.72
N SER A 259 -10.23 9.49 -9.44
CA SER A 259 -8.99 8.70 -9.38
C SER A 259 -8.23 8.76 -10.71
N GLN A 260 -8.92 8.65 -11.85
CA GLN A 260 -8.28 8.74 -13.17
C GLN A 260 -7.67 10.13 -13.44
N LYS A 261 -8.34 11.20 -13.03
CA LYS A 261 -7.81 12.58 -13.14
C LYS A 261 -6.62 12.80 -12.21
N THR A 262 -6.69 12.24 -10.99
CA THR A 262 -5.59 12.27 -10.01
C THR A 262 -4.37 11.55 -10.56
N ASP A 263 -4.53 10.36 -11.14
CA ASP A 263 -3.45 9.58 -11.74
C ASP A 263 -2.79 10.37 -12.90
N LYS A 264 -3.58 11.01 -13.78
CA LYS A 264 -3.06 11.88 -14.85
C LYS A 264 -2.26 13.08 -14.31
N ARG A 265 -2.72 13.71 -13.23
CA ARG A 265 -2.00 14.83 -12.58
C ARG A 265 -0.68 14.34 -11.96
N LEU A 266 -0.72 13.23 -11.23
CA LEU A 266 0.46 12.64 -10.60
C LEU A 266 1.49 12.18 -11.64
N GLN A 267 1.06 11.65 -12.77
CA GLN A 267 1.95 11.30 -13.87
C GLN A 267 2.70 12.54 -14.40
N LYS A 268 1.98 13.61 -14.75
CA LYS A 268 2.60 14.88 -15.19
C LYS A 268 3.58 15.43 -14.15
N PHE A 269 3.21 15.36 -12.87
CA PHE A 269 4.09 15.80 -11.77
C PHE A 269 5.36 14.94 -11.68
N LYS A 270 5.25 13.61 -11.79
CA LYS A 270 6.40 12.70 -11.79
C LYS A 270 7.35 12.94 -12.96
N GLU A 271 6.82 13.17 -14.16
CA GLU A 271 7.61 13.50 -15.34
C GLU A 271 8.45 14.78 -15.14
N VAL A 272 7.89 15.78 -14.48
CA VAL A 272 8.57 17.04 -14.14
C VAL A 272 9.63 16.82 -13.07
N CYS A 273 9.30 16.12 -11.98
CA CYS A 273 10.26 15.84 -10.91
C CYS A 273 11.45 15.01 -11.41
N SER A 274 11.21 14.02 -12.26
CA SER A 274 12.27 13.21 -12.87
C SER A 274 13.21 14.05 -13.75
N ASN A 275 12.68 15.10 -14.39
CA ASN A 275 13.42 15.98 -15.28
C ASN A 275 13.56 17.39 -14.72
N ILE A 276 13.70 17.51 -13.38
CA ILE A 276 13.71 18.81 -12.70
C ILE A 276 14.89 19.67 -13.16
N ARG A 277 16.06 19.05 -13.41
CA ARG A 277 17.26 19.74 -13.90
C ARG A 277 17.01 20.42 -15.25
N SER A 278 16.42 19.71 -16.21
CA SER A 278 16.07 20.28 -17.51
C SER A 278 15.01 21.37 -17.39
N THR A 279 14.01 21.18 -16.53
CA THR A 279 12.96 22.18 -16.28
C THR A 279 13.55 23.49 -15.74
N LYS A 280 14.54 23.38 -14.83
CA LYS A 280 15.29 24.52 -14.29
C LYS A 280 16.18 25.18 -15.33
N MET A 281 16.91 24.38 -16.11
CA MET A 281 17.77 24.86 -17.19
C MET A 281 17.00 25.67 -18.24
N TYR A 282 15.77 25.24 -18.57
CA TYR A 282 14.90 25.94 -19.53
C TYR A 282 13.98 27.00 -18.92
N VAL A 283 14.00 27.20 -17.59
CA VAL A 283 13.14 28.16 -16.87
C VAL A 283 11.64 27.93 -17.16
N TRP A 284 11.23 26.66 -17.19
CA TRP A 284 9.87 26.25 -17.53
C TRP A 284 8.94 26.13 -16.31
N GLU A 285 9.34 26.61 -15.12
CA GLU A 285 8.59 26.37 -13.88
C GLU A 285 7.16 26.90 -13.96
N LYS A 286 6.97 28.15 -14.41
CA LYS A 286 5.62 28.76 -14.54
C LYS A 286 4.76 28.03 -15.57
N TYR A 287 5.36 27.58 -16.67
CA TYR A 287 4.64 26.83 -17.71
C TYR A 287 4.14 25.48 -17.17
N VAL A 288 5.03 24.77 -16.48
CA VAL A 288 4.72 23.48 -15.86
C VAL A 288 3.71 23.62 -14.74
N GLU A 289 3.86 24.64 -13.89
CA GLU A 289 2.92 24.97 -12.82
C GLU A 289 1.51 25.18 -13.38
N ASN A 290 1.37 25.99 -14.44
CA ASN A 290 0.09 26.21 -15.11
C ASN A 290 -0.50 24.91 -15.69
N LYS A 291 0.34 24.04 -16.26
CA LYS A 291 -0.11 22.75 -16.82
C LYS A 291 -0.62 21.80 -15.73
N ILE A 292 -0.01 21.82 -14.53
CA ILE A 292 -0.44 21.03 -13.37
C ILE A 292 -1.67 21.64 -12.73
N SER A 293 -1.76 22.97 -12.62
CA SER A 293 -2.90 23.67 -12.03
C SER A 293 -4.18 23.49 -12.86
N LEU A 294 -4.08 23.46 -14.19
CA LEU A 294 -5.19 23.09 -15.08
C LEU A 294 -5.70 21.66 -14.83
N ALA A 295 -4.78 20.69 -14.73
CA ALA A 295 -5.14 19.31 -14.41
C ALA A 295 -5.79 19.21 -13.01
N ARG A 296 -5.33 20.02 -12.05
CA ARG A 296 -5.94 20.11 -10.72
C ARG A 296 -7.33 20.72 -10.76
N LYS A 297 -7.58 21.72 -11.61
CA LYS A 297 -8.90 22.37 -11.73
C LYS A 297 -9.96 21.38 -12.23
N GLU A 298 -9.62 20.55 -13.22
CA GLU A 298 -10.48 19.46 -13.68
C GLU A 298 -10.81 18.47 -12.54
N GLU A 299 -9.79 18.05 -11.77
CA GLU A 299 -9.95 17.17 -10.61
C GLU A 299 -10.86 17.78 -9.53
N MET A 300 -10.61 19.06 -9.19
CA MET A 300 -11.38 19.79 -8.18
C MET A 300 -12.85 19.95 -8.55
N THR A 301 -13.18 20.03 -9.83
CA THR A 301 -14.57 20.18 -10.29
C THR A 301 -15.38 18.92 -9.99
N ILE A 302 -14.78 17.74 -10.15
CA ILE A 302 -15.41 16.45 -9.83
C ILE A 302 -15.45 16.25 -8.31
N LEU A 303 -14.38 16.59 -7.60
CA LEU A 303 -14.36 16.56 -6.13
C LEU A 303 -15.46 17.43 -5.51
N PHE A 304 -15.73 18.60 -6.10
CA PHE A 304 -16.83 19.46 -5.66
C PHE A 304 -18.20 18.81 -5.89
N LYS A 305 -18.41 18.11 -7.02
CA LYS A 305 -19.64 17.32 -7.27
C LYS A 305 -19.81 16.20 -6.22
N ILE A 306 -18.72 15.50 -5.88
CA ILE A 306 -18.74 14.46 -4.83
C ILE A 306 -19.09 15.08 -3.48
N PHE A 307 -18.48 16.21 -3.13
CA PHE A 307 -18.78 16.94 -1.90
C PHE A 307 -20.26 17.32 -1.82
N LEU A 308 -20.83 17.87 -2.90
CA LEU A 308 -22.23 18.25 -2.97
C LEU A 308 -23.17 17.04 -2.83
N LEU A 309 -22.87 15.93 -3.51
CA LEU A 309 -23.67 14.70 -3.41
C LEU A 309 -23.59 14.08 -2.01
N LEU A 310 -22.41 14.07 -1.39
CA LEU A 310 -22.25 13.58 -0.03
C LEU A 310 -23.05 14.45 0.96
N PHE A 311 -22.94 15.77 0.84
CA PHE A 311 -23.73 16.71 1.63
C PHE A 311 -25.23 16.46 1.46
N LEU A 312 -25.70 16.34 0.21
CA LEU A 312 -27.11 16.06 -0.09
C LEU A 312 -27.56 14.72 0.50
N SER A 313 -26.75 13.67 0.40
CA SER A 313 -27.06 12.36 0.97
C SER A 313 -27.18 12.39 2.49
N ILE A 314 -26.30 13.14 3.16
CA ILE A 314 -26.31 13.28 4.62
C ILE A 314 -27.49 14.14 5.08
N ALA A 315 -27.70 15.29 4.44
CA ALA A 315 -28.77 16.22 4.77
C ALA A 315 -30.15 15.57 4.56
N THR A 316 -30.37 14.92 3.42
CA THR A 316 -31.62 14.19 3.16
C THR A 316 -31.85 13.08 4.19
N GLY A 317 -30.81 12.40 4.64
CA GLY A 317 -30.90 11.36 5.67
C GLY A 317 -31.41 11.87 7.01
N ILE A 318 -30.82 12.96 7.50
CA ILE A 318 -31.22 13.59 8.75
C ILE A 318 -32.65 14.15 8.63
N ILE A 319 -32.98 14.79 7.51
CA ILE A 319 -34.32 15.36 7.28
C ILE A 319 -35.38 14.26 7.25
N VAL A 320 -35.18 13.20 6.45
CA VAL A 320 -36.17 12.11 6.31
C VAL A 320 -36.44 11.44 7.65
N ILE A 321 -35.41 11.21 8.47
CA ILE A 321 -35.56 10.59 9.78
C ILE A 321 -36.34 11.50 10.73
N ASN A 322 -36.01 12.79 10.81
CA ASN A 322 -36.73 13.73 11.67
C ASN A 322 -38.19 13.92 11.24
N VAL A 323 -38.43 14.00 9.93
CA VAL A 323 -39.78 14.10 9.35
C VAL A 323 -40.58 12.82 9.62
N THR A 324 -39.98 11.65 9.43
CA THR A 324 -40.61 10.36 9.71
C THR A 324 -40.93 10.22 11.20
N TYR A 325 -40.01 10.60 12.07
CA TYR A 325 -40.23 10.65 13.52
C TYR A 325 -41.44 11.52 13.86
N TYR A 326 -41.50 12.74 13.31
CA TYR A 326 -42.62 13.65 13.52
C TYR A 326 -43.95 13.06 13.03
N PHE A 327 -43.99 12.46 11.83
CA PHE A 327 -45.20 11.82 11.30
C PHE A 327 -45.66 10.63 12.16
N VAL A 328 -44.74 9.79 12.63
CA VAL A 328 -45.08 8.68 13.53
C VAL A 328 -45.72 9.22 14.79
N VAL A 329 -45.16 10.26 15.41
CA VAL A 329 -45.71 10.88 16.64
C VAL A 329 -47.08 11.51 16.36
N MET A 330 -47.24 12.24 15.27
CA MET A 330 -48.52 12.89 14.92
C MET A 330 -49.64 11.89 14.65
N ILE A 331 -49.36 10.80 13.93
CA ILE A 331 -50.37 9.77 13.65
C ILE A 331 -50.78 9.04 14.94
N ASN A 332 -49.85 8.85 15.88
CA ASN A 332 -50.20 8.30 17.19
C ASN A 332 -51.17 9.20 17.97
N ILE A 333 -50.90 10.51 17.98
CA ILE A 333 -51.81 11.50 18.60
C ILE A 333 -53.16 11.48 17.90
N TRP A 334 -53.19 11.41 16.56
CA TRP A 334 -54.43 11.41 15.78
C TRP A 334 -55.27 10.14 15.97
N MET A 335 -54.63 9.02 16.28
CA MET A 335 -55.30 7.74 16.59
C MET A 335 -55.73 7.62 18.06
N ASP A 336 -55.69 8.72 18.83
CA ASP A 336 -56.01 8.79 20.26
C ASP A 336 -55.24 7.75 21.12
N GLN A 337 -54.04 7.35 20.67
CA GLN A 337 -53.18 6.48 21.47
C GLN A 337 -52.38 7.30 22.49
N ILE A 338 -52.46 6.92 23.76
CA ILE A 338 -51.74 7.60 24.84
C ILE A 338 -50.23 7.35 24.65
N LEU A 339 -49.51 8.38 24.20
CA LEU A 339 -48.06 8.37 24.12
C LEU A 339 -47.48 8.57 25.53
N THR A 340 -47.07 7.47 26.16
CA THR A 340 -46.30 7.57 27.40
C THR A 340 -44.88 8.08 27.10
N ALA A 341 -44.28 8.75 28.08
CA ALA A 341 -42.89 9.20 27.98
C ALA A 341 -41.95 8.03 27.64
N GLU A 342 -42.19 6.82 28.15
CA GLU A 342 -41.44 5.60 27.79
C GLU A 342 -41.39 5.37 26.28
N VAL A 343 -42.55 5.39 25.62
CA VAL A 343 -42.67 5.09 24.19
C VAL A 343 -42.01 6.18 23.35
N MET A 344 -42.18 7.45 23.72
CA MET A 344 -41.58 8.57 23.00
C MET A 344 -40.05 8.55 23.02
N TYR A 345 -39.45 8.32 24.19
CA TYR A 345 -38.00 8.20 24.32
C TYR A 345 -37.44 6.95 23.65
N PHE A 346 -38.17 5.83 23.69
CA PHE A 346 -37.82 4.63 22.93
C PHE A 346 -37.76 4.94 21.42
N ILE A 347 -38.79 5.59 20.87
CA ILE A 347 -38.81 5.99 19.45
C ILE A 347 -37.60 6.88 19.15
N ASN A 348 -37.41 7.96 19.89
CA ASN A 348 -36.31 8.90 19.63
C ASN A 348 -34.93 8.21 19.68
N GLY A 349 -34.66 7.39 20.70
CA GLY A 349 -33.40 6.64 20.82
C GLY A 349 -33.17 5.64 19.68
N THR A 350 -34.23 5.01 19.22
CA THR A 350 -34.17 4.06 18.09
C THR A 350 -33.88 4.79 16.78
N PHE A 351 -34.57 5.91 16.50
CA PHE A 351 -34.34 6.73 15.30
C PHE A 351 -32.93 7.32 15.27
N LEU A 352 -32.41 7.83 16.40
CA LEU A 352 -31.03 8.35 16.48
C LEU A 352 -29.98 7.29 16.09
N THR A 353 -30.17 6.05 16.54
CA THR A 353 -29.26 4.93 16.22
C THR A 353 -29.37 4.53 14.74
N LEU A 354 -30.59 4.59 14.18
CA LEU A 354 -30.84 4.32 12.76
C LEU A 354 -30.23 5.36 11.84
N THR A 355 -30.15 6.64 12.24
CA THR A 355 -29.55 7.72 11.45
C THR A 355 -28.14 7.42 10.99
N LEU A 356 -27.26 7.04 11.92
CA LEU A 356 -25.87 6.76 11.59
C LEU A 356 -25.75 5.59 10.60
N THR A 357 -26.59 4.56 10.80
CA THR A 357 -26.59 3.36 9.95
C THR A 357 -27.07 3.69 8.54
N ILE A 358 -28.20 4.38 8.41
CA ILE A 358 -28.84 4.62 7.11
C ILE A 358 -28.07 5.67 6.30
N THR A 359 -27.65 6.75 6.97
CA THR A 359 -27.09 7.93 6.30
C THR A 359 -25.61 7.80 6.01
N ILE A 360 -24.83 7.13 6.87
CA ILE A 360 -23.37 7.05 6.72
C ILE A 360 -22.96 5.63 6.29
N VAL A 361 -23.38 4.61 7.02
CA VAL A 361 -22.82 3.25 6.82
C VAL A 361 -23.16 2.69 5.44
N PHE A 362 -24.40 2.81 4.93
CA PHE A 362 -24.75 2.23 3.62
C PHE A 362 -24.00 2.86 2.43
N PRO A 363 -23.91 4.20 2.29
CA PRO A 363 -23.11 4.81 1.22
C PRO A 363 -21.63 4.39 1.26
N PHE A 364 -21.02 4.34 2.45
CA PHE A 364 -19.61 3.92 2.58
C PHE A 364 -19.41 2.41 2.38
N ALA A 365 -20.37 1.58 2.77
CA ALA A 365 -20.33 0.13 2.55
C ALA A 365 -20.43 -0.24 1.06
N THR A 366 -21.32 0.43 0.31
CA THR A 366 -21.45 0.22 -1.13
C THR A 366 -20.19 0.67 -1.88
N PHE A 367 -19.63 1.81 -1.48
CA PHE A 367 -18.36 2.31 -2.02
C PHE A 367 -17.20 1.33 -1.76
N SER A 368 -17.01 0.90 -0.50
CA SER A 368 -15.91 0.00 -0.13
C SER A 368 -16.04 -1.40 -0.74
N LEU A 369 -17.26 -1.93 -0.85
CA LEU A 369 -17.53 -3.19 -1.55
C LEU A 369 -17.09 -3.12 -3.03
N SER A 370 -17.41 -2.03 -3.72
CA SER A 370 -16.98 -1.81 -5.11
C SER A 370 -15.45 -1.83 -5.25
N GLN A 371 -14.74 -1.17 -4.34
CA GLN A 371 -13.27 -1.13 -4.33
C GLN A 371 -12.66 -2.53 -4.12
N VAL A 372 -13.17 -3.30 -3.15
CA VAL A 372 -12.65 -4.65 -2.88
C VAL A 372 -12.93 -5.62 -4.03
N ILE A 373 -14.09 -5.54 -4.69
CA ILE A 373 -14.37 -6.37 -5.88
C ILE A 373 -13.37 -6.07 -7.00
N ILE A 374 -13.05 -4.81 -7.24
CA ILE A 374 -12.05 -4.41 -8.26
C ILE A 374 -10.65 -4.89 -7.87
N ALA A 375 -10.27 -4.71 -6.60
CA ALA A 375 -8.99 -5.16 -6.06
C ALA A 375 -8.80 -6.68 -6.19
N ILE A 376 -9.80 -7.47 -5.78
CA ILE A 376 -9.80 -8.93 -5.91
C ILE A 376 -9.64 -9.34 -7.38
N LYS A 377 -10.39 -8.72 -8.30
CA LYS A 377 -10.26 -9.02 -9.73
C LYS A 377 -8.84 -8.75 -10.25
N ARG A 378 -8.25 -7.59 -9.92
CA ARG A 378 -6.90 -7.26 -10.37
C ARG A 378 -5.83 -8.18 -9.79
N MET A 379 -5.91 -8.49 -8.49
CA MET A 379 -5.00 -9.44 -7.84
C MET A 379 -5.13 -10.83 -8.45
N GLN A 380 -6.36 -11.30 -8.69
CA GLN A 380 -6.61 -12.59 -9.31
C GLN A 380 -6.03 -12.64 -10.74
N THR A 381 -6.21 -11.61 -11.57
CA THR A 381 -5.60 -11.52 -12.91
C THR A 381 -4.08 -11.63 -12.85
N LEU A 382 -3.43 -10.92 -11.91
CA LEU A 382 -1.97 -10.99 -11.75
C LEU A 382 -1.51 -12.41 -11.36
N VAL A 383 -2.17 -13.02 -10.36
CA VAL A 383 -1.72 -14.32 -9.85
C VAL A 383 -1.99 -15.46 -10.85
N HIS A 384 -3.00 -15.34 -11.71
CA HIS A 384 -3.21 -16.29 -12.82
C HIS A 384 -2.26 -16.11 -14.01
N THR A 385 -1.49 -15.02 -14.08
CA THR A 385 -0.54 -14.81 -15.19
C THR A 385 0.47 -15.95 -15.20
N LEU A 386 0.83 -16.45 -16.40
CA LEU A 386 1.76 -17.56 -16.56
C LEU A 386 3.12 -17.22 -15.92
N GLU A 387 3.73 -18.21 -15.27
CA GLU A 387 5.03 -18.07 -14.62
C GLU A 387 6.14 -18.54 -15.56
N THR A 388 7.34 -17.98 -15.38
CA THR A 388 8.54 -18.52 -16.02
C THR A 388 8.79 -19.92 -15.48
N HIS A 389 8.43 -20.94 -16.25
CA HIS A 389 8.74 -22.31 -15.88
C HIS A 389 10.23 -22.56 -16.10
N SER A 390 11.04 -22.34 -15.06
CA SER A 390 12.41 -22.86 -14.99
C SER A 390 12.39 -24.37 -14.79
N LYS A 391 11.87 -25.12 -15.78
CA LYS A 391 12.24 -26.53 -15.90
C LYS A 391 13.70 -26.52 -16.32
N ARG A 392 14.61 -26.66 -15.36
CA ARG A 392 15.99 -27.05 -15.66
C ARG A 392 15.91 -28.39 -16.39
N THR A 393 16.05 -28.36 -17.71
CA THR A 393 16.25 -29.56 -18.53
C THR A 393 17.58 -30.17 -18.10
N ARG A 394 17.57 -30.96 -17.00
CA ARG A 394 18.73 -31.75 -16.61
C ARG A 394 18.88 -32.85 -17.64
N ARG A 395 20.00 -32.85 -18.38
CA ARG A 395 20.51 -34.11 -18.91
C ARG A 395 20.75 -35.05 -17.73
N THR A 396 20.48 -36.33 -17.91
CA THR A 396 20.74 -37.41 -16.95
C THR A 396 22.23 -37.62 -16.68
N VAL A 397 23.11 -36.94 -17.44
CA VAL A 397 24.58 -37.01 -17.32
C VAL A 397 25.10 -35.59 -17.10
N LYS A 398 25.85 -35.37 -16.00
CA LYS A 398 26.62 -34.14 -15.78
C LYS A 398 27.78 -34.14 -16.77
N THR A 399 27.85 -33.15 -17.64
CA THR A 399 29.06 -32.84 -18.41
C THR A 399 30.11 -32.25 -17.46
N GLU A 400 31.38 -32.63 -17.61
CA GLU A 400 32.47 -32.12 -16.76
C GLU A 400 32.85 -30.67 -17.10
N THR A 401 32.47 -30.20 -18.29
CA THR A 401 32.77 -28.86 -18.82
C THR A 401 31.49 -28.04 -19.02
N PRO A 402 31.48 -26.74 -18.67
CA PRO A 402 30.33 -25.87 -18.90
C PRO A 402 30.10 -25.66 -20.41
N GLU A 403 28.85 -25.67 -20.83
CA GLU A 403 28.49 -25.62 -22.25
C GLU A 403 27.18 -24.86 -22.48
N VAL A 404 27.12 -24.15 -23.62
CA VAL A 404 25.92 -23.51 -24.13
C VAL A 404 25.65 -23.99 -25.55
N GLU A 405 24.50 -24.62 -25.76
CA GLU A 405 24.04 -25.15 -27.05
C GLU A 405 22.68 -24.55 -27.41
N PHE A 406 22.62 -23.87 -28.55
CA PHE A 406 21.42 -23.47 -29.26
C PHE A 406 21.20 -24.46 -30.41
N SER A 407 20.03 -25.10 -30.46
CA SER A 407 19.62 -26.00 -31.55
C SER A 407 18.37 -25.44 -32.23
N ASN A 408 18.57 -24.77 -33.37
CA ASN A 408 17.52 -24.15 -34.20
C ASN A 408 16.57 -23.23 -33.42
N VAL A 409 17.14 -22.40 -32.55
CA VAL A 409 16.36 -21.56 -31.63
C VAL A 409 15.78 -20.34 -32.35
N THR A 410 14.47 -20.17 -32.21
CA THR A 410 13.72 -19.01 -32.68
C THR A 410 13.08 -18.30 -31.48
N VAL A 411 13.27 -16.98 -31.39
CA VAL A 411 12.70 -16.15 -30.31
C VAL A 411 11.87 -15.04 -30.93
N ILE A 412 10.58 -15.07 -30.62
CA ILE A 412 9.61 -14.06 -31.04
C ILE A 412 9.19 -13.27 -29.80
N ILE A 413 9.28 -11.94 -29.89
CA ILE A 413 8.84 -11.03 -28.85
C ILE A 413 7.84 -10.07 -29.47
N ASP A 414 6.61 -10.00 -28.91
CA ASP A 414 5.55 -9.10 -29.38
C ASP A 414 5.29 -9.21 -30.90
N ASP A 415 5.15 -10.45 -31.40
CA ASP A 415 4.97 -10.79 -32.82
C ASP A 415 6.13 -10.37 -33.76
N GLN A 416 7.27 -9.95 -33.19
CA GLN A 416 8.50 -9.68 -33.94
C GLN A 416 9.53 -10.77 -33.70
N THR A 417 9.97 -11.42 -34.76
CA THR A 417 11.08 -12.37 -34.72
C THR A 417 12.40 -11.64 -34.45
N ILE A 418 12.98 -11.86 -33.27
CA ILE A 418 14.27 -11.27 -32.88
C ILE A 418 15.43 -12.14 -33.34
N PHE A 419 15.27 -13.46 -33.26
CA PHE A 419 16.21 -14.45 -33.76
C PHE A 419 15.46 -15.55 -34.50
N GLU A 420 15.99 -16.02 -35.61
CA GLU A 420 15.41 -17.10 -36.39
C GLU A 420 16.44 -18.21 -36.61
N ASN A 421 16.06 -19.44 -36.26
CA ASN A 421 16.84 -20.66 -36.53
C ASN A 421 18.32 -20.57 -36.13
N VAL A 422 18.60 -20.09 -34.92
CA VAL A 422 19.96 -19.94 -34.42
C VAL A 422 20.49 -21.26 -33.89
N SER A 423 21.59 -21.73 -34.48
CA SER A 423 22.33 -22.92 -34.04
C SER A 423 23.77 -22.56 -33.68
N LEU A 424 24.15 -22.80 -32.43
CA LEU A 424 25.45 -22.44 -31.86
C LEU A 424 25.85 -23.44 -30.77
N HIS A 425 27.12 -23.83 -30.75
CA HIS A 425 27.68 -24.69 -29.71
C HIS A 425 28.97 -24.06 -29.18
N VAL A 426 29.01 -23.73 -27.89
CA VAL A 426 30.16 -23.10 -27.22
C VAL A 426 30.49 -23.84 -25.93
N PHE A 427 31.71 -24.37 -25.84
CA PHE A 427 32.19 -25.17 -24.71
C PHE A 427 33.42 -24.58 -24.00
N SER A 428 34.10 -23.58 -24.57
CA SER A 428 35.24 -22.91 -23.93
C SER A 428 35.60 -21.56 -24.56
N GLY A 429 36.22 -20.68 -23.77
CA GLY A 429 36.87 -19.45 -24.23
C GLY A 429 35.99 -18.21 -24.31
N LEU A 430 36.59 -17.11 -24.73
CA LEU A 430 35.94 -15.81 -24.92
C LEU A 430 35.16 -15.79 -26.24
N THR A 431 33.86 -15.55 -26.14
CA THR A 431 32.94 -15.32 -27.25
C THR A 431 32.56 -13.84 -27.30
N LEU A 432 33.02 -13.14 -28.34
CA LEU A 432 32.75 -11.72 -28.55
C LEU A 432 31.47 -11.56 -29.38
N ILE A 433 30.48 -10.84 -28.84
CA ILE A 433 29.21 -10.56 -29.50
C ILE A 433 29.24 -9.13 -30.04
N THR A 434 29.09 -9.01 -31.36
CA THR A 434 29.13 -7.73 -32.09
C THR A 434 27.88 -7.56 -32.95
N GLY A 435 27.53 -6.31 -33.26
CA GLY A 435 26.36 -5.98 -34.09
C GLY A 435 25.90 -4.53 -33.87
N PRO A 436 25.11 -3.96 -34.79
CA PRO A 436 24.56 -2.60 -34.64
C PRO A 436 23.63 -2.48 -33.42
N THR A 437 23.36 -1.26 -32.97
CA THR A 437 22.37 -1.00 -31.90
C THR A 437 21.01 -1.56 -32.30
N GLY A 438 20.30 -2.21 -31.37
CA GLY A 438 19.01 -2.84 -31.65
C GLY A 438 19.07 -4.22 -32.33
N SER A 439 20.25 -4.80 -32.56
CA SER A 439 20.38 -6.13 -33.20
C SER A 439 20.04 -7.33 -32.31
N GLY A 440 19.52 -7.12 -31.09
CA GLY A 440 19.14 -8.18 -30.17
C GLY A 440 20.25 -8.69 -29.22
N LYS A 441 21.45 -8.11 -29.17
CA LYS A 441 22.57 -8.61 -28.34
C LYS A 441 22.21 -8.89 -26.87
N SER A 442 21.57 -7.95 -26.18
CA SER A 442 21.12 -8.14 -24.79
C SER A 442 20.03 -9.19 -24.67
N VAL A 443 19.10 -9.26 -25.64
CA VAL A 443 18.06 -10.31 -25.69
C VAL A 443 18.71 -11.69 -25.81
N PHE A 444 19.78 -11.83 -26.60
CA PHE A 444 20.50 -13.09 -26.76
C PHE A 444 21.08 -13.59 -25.43
N LEU A 445 21.70 -12.69 -24.65
CA LEU A 445 22.20 -13.02 -23.30
C LEU A 445 21.05 -13.36 -22.33
N LEU A 446 19.95 -12.61 -22.39
CA LEU A 446 18.77 -12.86 -21.55
C LEU A 446 18.05 -14.17 -21.91
N THR A 447 18.08 -14.59 -23.17
CA THR A 447 17.61 -15.93 -23.60
C THR A 447 18.47 -17.04 -22.97
N MET A 448 19.80 -16.85 -22.87
CA MET A 448 20.67 -17.81 -22.14
C MET A 448 20.32 -17.89 -20.65
N LEU A 449 19.91 -16.78 -20.05
CA LEU A 449 19.41 -16.73 -18.67
C LEU A 449 18.01 -17.33 -18.50
N LYS A 450 17.33 -17.66 -19.61
CA LYS A 450 15.94 -18.13 -19.69
C LYS A 450 14.91 -17.09 -19.24
N GLU A 451 15.24 -15.81 -19.40
CA GLU A 451 14.32 -14.70 -19.15
C GLU A 451 13.33 -14.48 -20.32
N PHE A 452 13.72 -14.91 -21.53
CA PHE A 452 12.84 -14.99 -22.71
C PHE A 452 12.52 -16.45 -23.04
N GLU A 453 11.24 -16.71 -23.31
CA GLU A 453 10.78 -18.01 -23.78
C GLU A 453 11.18 -18.24 -25.24
N ILE A 454 11.46 -19.49 -25.57
CA ILE A 454 11.85 -19.93 -26.91
C ILE A 454 10.59 -20.38 -27.63
N SER A 455 10.34 -19.83 -28.82
CA SER A 455 9.16 -20.16 -29.63
C SER A 455 9.33 -21.48 -30.37
N ASP A 456 10.53 -21.74 -30.91
CA ASP A 456 10.89 -22.98 -31.59
C ASP A 456 12.37 -23.33 -31.34
N GLY A 457 12.72 -24.61 -31.42
CA GLY A 457 14.06 -25.13 -31.14
C GLY A 457 14.31 -25.51 -29.67
N LYS A 458 15.58 -25.71 -29.32
CA LYS A 458 16.02 -26.10 -27.96
C LYS A 458 17.25 -25.31 -27.53
N LEU A 459 17.23 -24.82 -26.29
CA LEU A 459 18.38 -24.23 -25.62
C LEU A 459 18.83 -25.11 -24.46
N PHE A 460 20.11 -25.43 -24.46
CA PHE A 460 20.79 -26.12 -23.38
C PHE A 460 21.89 -25.22 -22.81
N VAL A 461 21.91 -25.10 -21.48
CA VAL A 461 22.92 -24.33 -20.74
C VAL A 461 23.31 -25.14 -19.52
N ASP A 462 24.56 -25.56 -19.45
CA ASP A 462 25.13 -26.32 -18.33
C ASP A 462 26.25 -25.54 -17.66
N GLY A 463 26.12 -25.34 -16.35
CA GLY A 463 27.03 -24.52 -15.53
C GLY A 463 26.32 -23.41 -14.75
N ARG A 464 27.02 -22.84 -13.76
CA ARG A 464 26.55 -21.67 -13.00
C ARG A 464 26.75 -20.41 -13.85
N LEU A 465 25.70 -19.61 -14.02
CA LEU A 465 25.72 -18.34 -14.76
C LEU A 465 25.99 -17.16 -13.82
N SER A 466 26.72 -16.17 -14.31
CA SER A 466 26.80 -14.82 -13.75
C SER A 466 26.54 -13.79 -14.84
N TYR A 467 25.80 -12.72 -14.50
CA TYR A 467 25.40 -11.69 -15.45
C TYR A 467 25.81 -10.30 -14.95
N ALA A 468 26.50 -9.55 -15.80
CA ALA A 468 26.76 -8.12 -15.63
C ALA A 468 25.95 -7.36 -16.68
N SER A 469 24.91 -6.65 -16.23
CA SER A 469 23.98 -5.91 -17.08
C SER A 469 24.56 -4.63 -17.69
N GLN A 470 24.03 -4.26 -18.86
CA GLN A 470 24.34 -2.99 -19.53
C GLN A 470 23.95 -1.77 -18.71
N GLU A 471 22.81 -1.83 -18.02
CA GLU A 471 22.40 -0.85 -17.01
C GLU A 471 22.68 -1.42 -15.61
N PRO A 472 23.73 -0.93 -14.91
CA PRO A 472 24.06 -1.39 -13.57
C PRO A 472 22.93 -1.17 -12.57
N TRP A 473 22.49 -2.24 -11.91
CA TRP A 473 21.55 -2.14 -10.80
C TRP A 473 22.29 -2.27 -9.46
N LEU A 474 22.27 -1.21 -8.64
CA LEU A 474 22.78 -1.20 -7.28
C LEU A 474 21.63 -0.99 -6.30
N PHE A 475 21.63 -1.73 -5.19
CA PHE A 475 20.60 -1.62 -4.16
C PHE A 475 21.12 -0.83 -2.94
N PRO A 476 20.21 -0.24 -2.13
CA PRO A 476 20.58 0.53 -0.95
C PRO A 476 21.32 -0.32 0.09
N ALA A 477 22.65 -0.23 0.09
CA ALA A 477 23.56 -0.91 1.01
C ALA A 477 25.00 -0.39 0.78
N SER A 478 25.96 -0.86 1.56
CA SER A 478 27.37 -0.55 1.29
C SER A 478 27.84 -1.07 -0.08
N ILE A 479 28.89 -0.46 -0.63
CA ILE A 479 29.55 -0.94 -1.87
C ILE A 479 30.00 -2.39 -1.68
N LYS A 480 30.59 -2.70 -0.51
CA LYS A 480 30.95 -4.07 -0.12
C LYS A 480 29.78 -5.03 -0.23
N GLN A 481 28.63 -4.68 0.30
CA GLN A 481 27.46 -5.56 0.25
C GLN A 481 26.89 -5.70 -1.17
N ASN A 482 26.98 -4.64 -1.98
CA ASN A 482 26.63 -4.70 -3.39
C ASN A 482 27.52 -5.68 -4.17
N ILE A 483 28.82 -5.77 -3.86
CA ILE A 483 29.76 -6.72 -4.49
C ILE A 483 29.56 -8.14 -3.95
N LEU A 484 29.41 -8.32 -2.63
CA LEU A 484 29.23 -9.64 -2.02
C LEU A 484 27.92 -10.31 -2.42
N PHE A 485 26.85 -9.53 -2.55
CA PHE A 485 25.54 -9.97 -3.03
C PHE A 485 25.02 -11.23 -2.32
N GLY A 486 25.13 -11.26 -1.00
CA GLY A 486 24.68 -12.37 -0.15
C GLY A 486 25.69 -13.51 0.01
N ASN A 487 26.79 -13.53 -0.74
CA ASN A 487 27.89 -14.49 -0.55
C ASN A 487 28.72 -14.15 0.71
N ASN A 488 29.45 -15.15 1.21
CA ASN A 488 30.36 -14.95 2.33
C ASN A 488 31.55 -14.07 1.93
N TYR A 489 32.02 -13.25 2.88
CA TYR A 489 33.19 -12.41 2.69
C TYR A 489 34.49 -13.24 2.71
N ASN A 490 35.25 -13.18 1.61
CA ASN A 490 36.59 -13.75 1.51
C ASN A 490 37.56 -12.61 1.16
N HIS A 491 38.40 -12.24 2.12
CA HIS A 491 39.31 -11.10 1.99
C HIS A 491 40.22 -11.20 0.75
N LYS A 492 40.83 -12.36 0.50
CA LYS A 492 41.77 -12.53 -0.63
C LYS A 492 41.05 -12.35 -1.97
N ARG A 493 39.92 -13.03 -2.15
CA ARG A 493 39.12 -12.92 -3.38
C ARG A 493 38.55 -11.53 -3.56
N TYR A 494 38.10 -10.90 -2.48
CA TYR A 494 37.53 -9.56 -2.53
C TYR A 494 38.58 -8.53 -3.01
N GLN A 495 39.79 -8.56 -2.44
CA GLN A 495 40.90 -7.70 -2.86
C GLN A 495 41.34 -7.96 -4.31
N GLU A 496 41.40 -9.23 -4.73
CA GLU A 496 41.68 -9.59 -6.12
C GLU A 496 40.62 -9.01 -7.07
N VAL A 497 39.33 -9.13 -6.73
CA VAL A 497 38.22 -8.57 -7.54
C VAL A 497 38.30 -7.05 -7.62
N LEU A 498 38.55 -6.35 -6.50
CA LEU A 498 38.70 -4.90 -6.50
C LEU A 498 39.87 -4.44 -7.36
N HIS A 499 40.98 -5.18 -7.33
CA HIS A 499 42.14 -4.91 -8.15
C HIS A 499 41.84 -5.12 -9.64
N VAL A 500 41.34 -6.29 -10.06
CA VAL A 500 41.10 -6.56 -11.50
C VAL A 500 40.00 -5.69 -12.11
N CYS A 501 39.04 -5.24 -11.30
CA CYS A 501 38.00 -4.29 -11.72
C CYS A 501 38.42 -2.82 -11.65
N ASP A 502 39.66 -2.55 -11.20
CA ASP A 502 40.20 -1.19 -11.04
C ASP A 502 39.34 -0.29 -10.15
N LEU A 503 38.90 -0.80 -9.00
CA LEU A 503 38.06 -0.06 -8.04
C LEU A 503 38.84 0.56 -6.87
N ASN A 504 40.10 0.18 -6.66
CA ASN A 504 40.88 0.63 -5.49
C ASN A 504 40.98 2.16 -5.41
N TYR A 505 41.31 2.82 -6.52
CA TYR A 505 41.42 4.28 -6.58
C TYR A 505 40.09 4.98 -6.29
N ASP A 506 38.96 4.45 -6.77
CA ASP A 506 37.65 5.02 -6.46
C ASP A 506 37.32 4.90 -4.97
N LEU A 507 37.65 3.75 -4.36
CA LEU A 507 37.38 3.51 -2.95
C LEU A 507 38.22 4.40 -2.05
N ASP A 508 39.49 4.65 -2.40
CA ASP A 508 40.38 5.54 -1.65
C ASP A 508 39.90 7.01 -1.65
N LEU A 509 39.15 7.42 -2.68
CA LEU A 509 38.56 8.76 -2.78
C LEU A 509 37.28 8.94 -1.95
N LEU A 510 36.61 7.84 -1.56
CA LEU A 510 35.38 7.89 -0.79
C LEU A 510 35.69 8.00 0.71
N GLU A 511 35.03 8.90 1.43
CA GLU A 511 35.25 9.14 2.88
C GLU A 511 35.19 7.85 3.72
N ASN A 512 34.32 6.92 3.37
CA ASN A 512 34.11 5.64 4.06
C ASN A 512 34.55 4.42 3.24
N GLY A 513 35.31 4.61 2.17
CA GLY A 513 35.80 3.52 1.32
C GLY A 513 34.70 2.56 0.84
N ASP A 514 34.92 1.26 1.01
CA ASP A 514 33.98 0.19 0.62
C ASP A 514 32.71 0.11 1.50
N SER A 515 32.73 0.81 2.64
CA SER A 515 31.62 0.92 3.58
C SER A 515 30.67 2.08 3.24
N THR A 516 31.02 2.88 2.22
CA THR A 516 30.16 3.93 1.68
C THR A 516 28.80 3.37 1.26
N ILE A 517 27.73 4.02 1.73
CA ILE A 517 26.34 3.62 1.45
C ILE A 517 25.94 4.09 0.05
N VAL A 518 25.51 3.14 -0.77
CA VAL A 518 24.94 3.37 -2.10
C VAL A 518 23.46 3.71 -1.92
N VAL A 519 22.98 4.79 -2.54
CA VAL A 519 21.55 5.17 -2.54
C VAL A 519 20.81 4.43 -3.66
N ASP A 520 19.47 4.46 -3.69
CA ASP A 520 18.64 3.83 -4.74
C ASP A 520 19.20 4.07 -6.16
N GLY A 521 19.58 2.99 -6.86
CA GLY A 521 20.14 3.05 -8.22
C GLY A 521 21.56 3.62 -8.33
N GLY A 522 22.22 3.90 -7.20
CA GLY A 522 23.57 4.44 -7.11
C GLY A 522 23.72 5.85 -7.66
N VAL A 523 22.70 6.71 -7.48
CA VAL A 523 22.71 8.10 -7.99
C VAL A 523 23.90 8.92 -7.47
N ASN A 524 24.43 8.59 -6.29
CA ASN A 524 25.61 9.20 -5.71
C ASN A 524 26.95 8.74 -6.34
N LEU A 525 26.93 7.81 -7.30
CA LEU A 525 28.11 7.26 -7.96
C LEU A 525 28.14 7.57 -9.45
N SER A 526 29.36 7.69 -10.01
CA SER A 526 29.52 7.92 -11.45
C SER A 526 29.02 6.71 -12.27
N LYS A 527 28.73 6.90 -13.56
CA LYS A 527 28.30 5.79 -14.44
C LYS A 527 29.38 4.70 -14.53
N GLY A 528 30.65 5.10 -14.64
CA GLY A 528 31.78 4.16 -14.69
C GLY A 528 31.99 3.38 -13.38
N GLN A 529 31.86 4.05 -12.23
CA GLN A 529 31.90 3.39 -10.91
C GLN A 529 30.78 2.36 -10.76
N ARG A 530 29.55 2.72 -11.12
CA ARG A 530 28.40 1.80 -11.10
C ARG A 530 28.64 0.57 -11.99
N SER A 531 29.19 0.78 -13.18
CA SER A 531 29.52 -0.31 -14.11
C SER A 531 30.58 -1.25 -13.53
N ARG A 532 31.66 -0.70 -12.96
CA ARG A 532 32.71 -1.49 -12.32
C ARG A 532 32.22 -2.27 -11.09
N ILE A 533 31.34 -1.68 -10.26
CA ILE A 533 30.74 -2.38 -9.12
C ILE A 533 29.83 -3.53 -9.59
N ASN A 534 29.06 -3.33 -10.66
CA ASN A 534 28.24 -4.39 -11.26
C ASN A 534 29.08 -5.53 -11.83
N LEU A 535 30.17 -5.20 -12.51
CA LEU A 535 31.13 -6.17 -13.01
C LEU A 535 31.82 -6.93 -11.86
N ALA A 536 32.27 -6.22 -10.82
CA ALA A 536 32.88 -6.81 -9.63
C ALA A 536 31.94 -7.80 -8.93
N ARG A 537 30.64 -7.46 -8.82
CA ARG A 537 29.61 -8.37 -8.29
C ARG A 537 29.56 -9.68 -9.09
N ALA A 538 29.53 -9.58 -10.42
CA ALA A 538 29.50 -10.75 -11.29
C ALA A 538 30.75 -11.63 -11.11
N ILE A 539 31.94 -11.01 -11.08
CA ILE A 539 33.21 -11.74 -10.93
C ILE A 539 33.32 -12.41 -9.56
N TYR A 540 32.92 -11.72 -8.48
CA TYR A 540 33.02 -12.23 -7.12
C TYR A 540 32.25 -13.54 -6.93
N GLN A 541 31.11 -13.71 -7.61
CA GLN A 541 30.22 -14.89 -7.51
C GLN A 541 30.91 -16.23 -7.88
N ASN A 542 32.00 -16.18 -8.67
CA ASN A 542 32.74 -17.35 -9.17
C ASN A 542 31.85 -18.35 -9.90
N SER A 543 31.42 -17.97 -11.10
CA SER A 543 30.55 -18.77 -11.95
C SER A 543 31.34 -19.53 -13.02
N ASP A 544 30.68 -20.44 -13.72
CA ASP A 544 31.29 -21.20 -14.83
C ASP A 544 31.13 -20.44 -16.16
N ILE A 545 30.01 -19.74 -16.29
CA ILE A 545 29.63 -18.95 -17.45
C ILE A 545 29.41 -17.50 -17.05
N TYR A 546 30.07 -16.58 -17.74
CA TYR A 546 29.97 -15.13 -17.55
C TYR A 546 29.31 -14.47 -18.76
N LEU A 547 28.23 -13.74 -18.51
CA LEU A 547 27.52 -12.94 -19.50
C LEU A 547 27.77 -11.46 -19.16
N ILE A 548 28.55 -10.75 -19.98
CA ILE A 548 28.94 -9.36 -19.75
C ILE A 548 28.35 -8.50 -20.86
N ASP A 549 27.35 -7.70 -20.53
CA ASP A 549 26.61 -6.87 -21.49
C ASP A 549 27.13 -5.43 -21.49
N ASP A 550 28.06 -5.11 -22.38
CA ASP A 550 28.57 -3.76 -22.66
C ASP A 550 29.02 -2.93 -21.44
N CYS A 551 29.53 -3.57 -20.39
CA CYS A 551 29.97 -2.87 -19.18
C CYS A 551 31.19 -1.94 -19.39
N LEU A 552 31.92 -2.10 -20.49
CA LEU A 552 33.15 -1.35 -20.78
C LEU A 552 32.90 0.01 -21.46
N SER A 553 31.74 0.23 -22.07
CA SER A 553 31.48 1.42 -22.92
C SER A 553 31.39 2.75 -22.15
N SER A 554 31.15 2.68 -20.84
CA SER A 554 31.09 3.85 -19.95
C SER A 554 32.40 4.17 -19.24
N LEU A 555 33.47 3.44 -19.54
CA LEU A 555 34.77 3.53 -18.88
C LEU A 555 35.79 4.26 -19.77
N ASP A 556 36.74 4.92 -19.13
CA ASP A 556 37.88 5.50 -19.82
C ASP A 556 38.73 4.41 -20.49
N PRO A 557 39.38 4.67 -21.63
CA PRO A 557 40.17 3.68 -22.35
C PRO A 557 41.25 2.98 -21.50
N LEU A 558 41.91 3.72 -20.60
CA LEU A 558 42.93 3.15 -19.70
C LEU A 558 42.33 2.12 -18.74
N VAL A 559 41.20 2.46 -18.11
CA VAL A 559 40.47 1.58 -17.17
C VAL A 559 39.93 0.37 -17.93
N SER A 560 39.33 0.58 -19.11
CA SER A 560 38.84 -0.48 -19.98
C SER A 560 39.94 -1.48 -20.33
N ASN A 561 41.11 -1.00 -20.78
CA ASN A 561 42.25 -1.83 -21.13
C ASN A 561 42.78 -2.62 -19.93
N HIS A 562 42.82 -2.00 -18.74
CA HIS A 562 43.20 -2.69 -17.51
C HIS A 562 42.26 -3.86 -17.21
N ILE A 563 40.94 -3.63 -17.26
CA ILE A 563 39.92 -4.65 -17.00
C ILE A 563 39.98 -5.77 -18.06
N VAL A 564 40.12 -5.44 -19.34
CA VAL A 564 40.26 -6.44 -20.40
C VAL A 564 41.46 -7.34 -20.14
N LYS A 565 42.63 -6.76 -19.88
CA LYS A 565 43.88 -7.51 -19.67
C LYS A 565 43.85 -8.37 -18.40
N ASN A 566 43.48 -7.77 -17.27
CA ASN A 566 43.62 -8.42 -15.97
C ASN A 566 42.39 -9.23 -15.57
N CYS A 567 41.19 -8.78 -15.91
CA CYS A 567 39.97 -9.52 -15.62
C CYS A 567 39.61 -10.51 -16.73
N ILE A 568 39.33 -10.03 -17.94
CA ILE A 568 38.74 -10.86 -18.99
C ILE A 568 39.74 -11.89 -19.52
N LEU A 569 40.97 -11.48 -19.83
CA LEU A 569 41.97 -12.34 -20.48
C LEU A 569 42.80 -13.19 -19.50
N LYS A 570 42.93 -12.74 -18.24
CA LYS A 570 43.76 -13.41 -17.23
C LYS A 570 42.92 -14.15 -16.18
N LEU A 571 42.06 -13.44 -15.43
CA LEU A 571 41.26 -14.06 -14.37
C LEU A 571 40.19 -15.02 -14.93
N LEU A 572 39.55 -14.67 -16.05
CA LEU A 572 38.48 -15.46 -16.67
C LEU A 572 38.96 -16.40 -17.80
N ARG A 573 40.26 -16.65 -17.92
CA ARG A 573 40.86 -17.45 -19.01
C ARG A 573 40.24 -18.84 -19.14
N ASP A 574 40.01 -19.51 -18.00
CA ASP A 574 39.51 -20.89 -17.96
C ASP A 574 37.98 -20.98 -17.85
N LYS A 575 37.27 -19.86 -18.09
CA LYS A 575 35.82 -19.75 -17.97
C LYS A 575 35.16 -19.52 -19.32
N LEU A 576 33.87 -19.83 -19.43
CA LEU A 576 33.08 -19.49 -20.61
C LEU A 576 32.63 -18.03 -20.50
N VAL A 577 33.07 -17.16 -21.42
CA VAL A 577 32.75 -15.73 -21.34
C VAL A 577 32.04 -15.28 -22.62
N PHE A 578 30.82 -14.76 -22.49
CA PHE A 578 30.11 -14.04 -23.54
C PHE A 578 30.18 -12.56 -23.26
N LEU A 579 30.89 -11.82 -24.11
CA LEU A 579 31.12 -10.39 -23.94
C LEU A 579 30.51 -9.62 -25.11
N VAL A 580 29.57 -8.74 -24.80
CA VAL A 580 29.10 -7.71 -25.72
C VAL A 580 30.03 -6.51 -25.57
N SER A 581 30.73 -6.13 -26.64
CA SER A 581 31.60 -4.95 -26.63
C SER A 581 31.82 -4.43 -28.05
N HIS A 582 32.04 -3.12 -28.14
CA HIS A 582 32.47 -2.43 -29.36
C HIS A 582 34.00 -2.27 -29.46
N HIS A 583 34.76 -2.75 -28.46
CA HIS A 583 36.22 -2.63 -28.44
C HIS A 583 36.85 -3.47 -29.57
N SER A 584 37.56 -2.83 -30.50
CA SER A 584 38.18 -3.47 -31.67
C SER A 584 39.19 -4.55 -31.27
N ASP A 585 39.98 -4.26 -30.23
CA ASP A 585 41.17 -5.03 -29.89
C ASP A 585 40.84 -6.43 -29.33
N LEU A 586 39.62 -6.60 -28.80
CA LEU A 586 39.12 -7.89 -28.31
C LEU A 586 38.93 -8.92 -29.43
N LYS A 587 38.82 -8.50 -30.69
CA LYS A 587 38.62 -9.41 -31.83
C LYS A 587 39.80 -10.36 -32.04
N HIS A 588 41.02 -9.94 -31.68
CA HIS A 588 42.22 -10.75 -31.83
C HIS A 588 42.36 -11.81 -30.73
N HIS A 589 41.70 -11.61 -29.58
CA HIS A 589 41.78 -12.51 -28.43
C HIS A 589 40.54 -13.40 -28.25
N ALA A 590 39.45 -13.14 -28.96
CA ALA A 590 38.23 -13.92 -28.90
C ALA A 590 38.37 -15.25 -29.67
N ALA A 591 38.02 -16.36 -29.01
CA ALA A 591 37.97 -17.68 -29.64
C ALA A 591 36.83 -17.76 -30.66
N ASN A 592 35.69 -17.16 -30.32
CA ASN A 592 34.51 -17.10 -31.19
C ASN A 592 34.05 -15.65 -31.35
N ILE A 593 33.69 -15.26 -32.57
CA ILE A 593 33.06 -13.97 -32.85
C ILE A 593 31.65 -14.22 -33.39
N LEU A 594 30.65 -13.72 -32.66
CA LEU A 594 29.25 -13.76 -33.05
C LEU A 594 28.85 -12.37 -33.57
N ASN A 595 28.40 -12.31 -34.82
CA ASN A 595 27.88 -11.08 -35.42
C ASN A 595 26.37 -11.19 -35.58
N LEU A 596 25.62 -10.40 -34.81
CA LEU A 596 24.16 -10.36 -34.84
C LEU A 596 23.70 -9.25 -35.79
N ARG A 597 23.00 -9.60 -36.86
CA ARG A 597 22.39 -8.65 -37.81
C ARG A 597 21.04 -9.16 -38.28
N ASN A 598 20.01 -8.33 -38.17
CA ASN A 598 18.67 -8.55 -38.73
C ASN A 598 18.10 -9.95 -38.45
N GLY A 599 18.21 -10.44 -37.21
CA GLY A 599 17.68 -11.75 -36.82
C GLY A 599 18.58 -12.96 -37.09
N ASN A 600 19.66 -12.78 -37.87
CA ASN A 600 20.62 -13.83 -38.18
C ASN A 600 21.88 -13.72 -37.29
N VAL A 601 22.34 -14.89 -36.82
CA VAL A 601 23.56 -15.03 -36.02
C VAL A 601 24.64 -15.67 -36.88
N ASN A 602 25.60 -14.87 -37.34
CA ASN A 602 26.75 -15.38 -38.09
C ASN A 602 27.90 -15.66 -37.13
N THR A 603 28.36 -16.91 -37.09
CA THR A 603 29.48 -17.34 -36.24
C THR A 603 30.77 -17.42 -37.04
N ARG A 604 31.83 -16.74 -36.60
CA ARG A 604 33.19 -16.90 -37.12
C ARG A 604 34.09 -17.44 -36.01
N LYS A 605 34.68 -18.62 -36.20
CA LYS A 605 35.74 -19.15 -35.33
C LYS A 605 37.06 -18.55 -35.80
N ASN A 606 37.78 -17.87 -34.92
CA ASN A 606 39.15 -17.46 -35.21
C ASN A 606 40.06 -18.63 -34.84
N TYR A 607 40.78 -19.19 -35.81
CA TYR A 607 41.93 -20.01 -35.51
C TYR A 607 43.01 -19.07 -34.99
N LEU A 608 43.35 -19.17 -33.70
CA LEU A 608 44.50 -18.49 -33.12
C LEU A 608 45.75 -18.97 -33.86
N SER A 609 46.23 -18.19 -34.83
CA SER A 609 47.57 -18.34 -35.37
C SER A 609 48.56 -17.94 -34.28
N ASN A 610 49.34 -18.91 -33.81
CA ASN A 610 50.52 -18.68 -32.99
C ASN A 610 51.55 -17.91 -33.83
N ASP A 611 51.50 -16.59 -33.82
CA ASP A 611 52.64 -15.78 -34.22
C ASP A 611 53.03 -14.87 -33.05
N VAL A 612 54.18 -15.23 -32.50
CA VAL A 612 54.94 -14.55 -31.47
C VAL A 612 55.66 -13.34 -32.11
N GLU A 613 55.89 -12.32 -31.28
CA GLU A 613 56.82 -11.20 -31.47
C GLU A 613 56.46 -10.10 -32.51
N ASN A 614 56.02 -8.96 -31.97
CA ASN A 614 56.77 -7.71 -32.14
C ASN A 614 56.30 -6.68 -31.10
N ASP A 615 57.10 -6.53 -30.04
CA ASP A 615 57.07 -5.38 -29.15
C ASP A 615 57.54 -4.15 -29.93
N ASN A 616 56.64 -3.21 -30.19
CA ASN A 616 57.00 -1.82 -30.48
C ASN A 616 56.51 -0.96 -29.31
N PRO A 617 57.40 -0.30 -28.54
CA PRO A 617 56.98 0.57 -27.46
C PRO A 617 56.41 1.86 -28.05
N TYR A 618 55.10 2.06 -27.92
CA TYR A 618 54.49 3.37 -28.16
C TYR A 618 55.04 4.39 -27.16
N ILE A 619 55.78 5.37 -27.68
CA ILE A 619 56.28 6.52 -26.95
C ILE A 619 55.09 7.41 -26.59
N ILE A 620 54.78 7.49 -25.29
CA ILE A 620 53.81 8.44 -24.72
C ILE A 620 54.50 9.82 -24.67
N PRO A 621 53.92 10.89 -25.26
CA PRO A 621 54.40 12.23 -24.98
C PRO A 621 54.07 12.59 -23.53
N ARG A 622 55.09 12.83 -22.71
CA ARG A 622 54.94 13.37 -21.35
C ARG A 622 54.32 14.76 -21.43
N ILE A 623 53.05 14.87 -21.06
CA ILE A 623 52.39 16.15 -20.76
C ILE A 623 52.83 16.55 -19.33
N PRO A 624 53.32 17.78 -19.09
CA PRO A 624 53.69 18.22 -17.75
C PRO A 624 52.48 18.29 -16.81
N ASN A 625 52.61 17.71 -15.62
CA ASN A 625 51.59 17.61 -14.56
C ASN A 625 51.28 18.93 -13.80
N THR A 626 51.21 20.07 -14.49
CA THR A 626 51.08 21.38 -13.80
C THR A 626 49.85 22.22 -14.17
N LEU A 627 48.87 21.71 -14.91
CA LEU A 627 47.70 22.50 -15.33
C LEU A 627 46.32 21.85 -15.11
N ILE A 628 46.18 20.90 -14.16
CA ILE A 628 44.87 20.30 -13.82
C ILE A 628 44.58 20.44 -12.31
N LYS A 629 44.83 21.63 -11.74
CA LYS A 629 44.52 21.92 -10.32
C LYS A 629 43.69 23.18 -10.07
N ALA A 630 43.12 23.77 -11.12
CA ALA A 630 42.12 24.82 -10.98
C ALA A 630 40.94 24.48 -11.90
N ASP A 631 39.72 24.69 -11.42
CA ASP A 631 38.43 24.67 -12.16
C ASP A 631 37.50 23.45 -12.05
N ILE A 632 37.60 22.61 -11.01
CA ILE A 632 36.54 21.61 -10.71
C ILE A 632 35.80 21.91 -9.37
N THR A 633 36.24 22.88 -8.58
CA THR A 633 35.86 22.98 -7.17
C THR A 633 34.71 23.93 -6.81
N THR A 634 33.86 24.38 -7.74
CA THR A 634 32.90 25.48 -7.41
C THR A 634 31.43 25.23 -7.72
N SER A 635 31.01 24.02 -8.10
CA SER A 635 29.57 23.73 -8.31
C SER A 635 29.03 22.46 -7.66
N ILE A 636 29.87 21.70 -6.94
CA ILE A 636 29.48 20.42 -6.30
C ILE A 636 29.25 20.57 -4.78
N ASP A 637 29.82 21.60 -4.15
CA ASP A 637 29.94 21.68 -2.68
C ASP A 637 28.60 21.83 -1.93
N PHE A 638 27.57 22.42 -2.55
CA PHE A 638 26.30 22.68 -1.85
C PHE A 638 25.34 21.48 -1.80
N GLU A 639 25.44 20.53 -2.73
CA GLU A 639 24.68 19.26 -2.67
C GLU A 639 25.45 18.18 -1.91
N THR A 640 26.78 18.19 -1.92
CA THR A 640 27.62 17.22 -1.20
C THR A 640 27.61 17.43 0.31
N GLU A 641 27.55 18.65 0.84
CA GLU A 641 27.48 18.87 2.29
C GLU A 641 26.22 18.26 2.94
N LYS A 642 25.05 18.37 2.29
CA LYS A 642 23.79 17.77 2.80
C LYS A 642 23.72 16.25 2.61
N LEU A 643 24.35 15.71 1.58
CA LEU A 643 24.52 14.26 1.40
C LEU A 643 25.57 13.67 2.37
N ASN A 644 26.55 14.48 2.78
CA ASN A 644 27.57 14.08 3.75
C ASN A 644 27.04 14.04 5.19
N GLU A 645 26.05 14.87 5.54
CA GLU A 645 25.34 14.75 6.83
C GLU A 645 24.49 13.48 6.93
N THR A 646 23.89 13.01 5.82
CA THR A 646 23.12 11.76 5.78
C THR A 646 24.01 10.52 5.84
N THR A 647 25.20 10.56 5.23
CA THR A 647 26.19 9.46 5.33
C THR A 647 26.85 9.36 6.71
N LYS A 648 27.03 10.47 7.45
CA LYS A 648 27.51 10.42 8.85
C LYS A 648 26.61 9.64 9.81
N THR A 649 25.33 9.48 9.50
CA THR A 649 24.36 8.81 10.40
C THR A 649 24.11 7.33 10.07
N ASN A 650 24.74 6.76 9.04
CA ASN A 650 24.48 5.40 8.53
C ASN A 650 22.99 5.09 8.26
N LYS A 651 22.11 6.10 8.21
CA LYS A 651 20.67 5.94 8.00
C LYS A 651 20.32 6.46 6.62
N ILE A 652 19.94 5.52 5.74
CA ILE A 652 19.59 5.74 4.33
C ILE A 652 18.45 6.77 4.16
N TYR A 653 17.60 6.94 5.18
CA TYR A 653 16.46 7.86 5.19
C TYR A 653 16.37 8.68 6.48
N ALA A 654 17.46 9.31 6.92
CA ALA A 654 17.38 10.25 8.04
C ALA A 654 16.62 11.53 7.60
N GLU A 655 15.34 11.61 7.94
CA GLU A 655 14.59 12.86 7.81
C GLU A 655 15.12 13.88 8.83
N ILE A 656 15.51 15.06 8.35
CA ILE A 656 15.86 16.19 9.21
C ILE A 656 14.54 16.76 9.75
N ASN A 657 14.09 16.21 10.88
CA ASN A 657 12.89 16.69 11.55
C ASN A 657 13.21 17.94 12.36
N LYS A 658 12.54 19.04 12.03
CA LYS A 658 12.58 20.27 12.84
C LYS A 658 11.55 20.13 13.96
N SER A 659 12.01 19.85 15.17
CA SER A 659 11.15 19.74 16.36
C SER A 659 10.84 21.13 16.94
N GLY A 660 9.56 21.39 17.25
CA GLY A 660 9.10 22.65 17.83
C GLY A 660 7.60 22.90 17.67
N SER A 661 7.07 23.88 18.41
CA SER A 661 5.68 24.33 18.26
C SER A 661 5.48 25.01 16.90
N VAL A 662 4.39 24.67 16.20
CA VAL A 662 4.00 25.34 14.94
C VAL A 662 3.74 26.82 15.23
N PRO A 663 4.46 27.76 14.58
CA PRO A 663 4.26 29.17 14.83
C PRO A 663 2.85 29.60 14.39
N LEU A 664 2.22 30.47 15.19
CA LEU A 664 0.85 30.96 14.96
C LEU A 664 0.63 31.55 13.55
N LYS A 665 1.71 32.06 12.95
CA LYS A 665 1.72 32.56 11.56
C LYS A 665 1.26 31.52 10.54
N VAL A 666 1.60 30.24 10.73
CA VAL A 666 1.20 29.16 9.82
C VAL A 666 -0.31 28.99 9.82
N TYR A 667 -0.95 29.01 10.99
CA TYR A 667 -2.42 28.97 11.08
C TYR A 667 -3.07 30.18 10.41
N THR A 668 -2.48 31.37 10.54
CA THR A 668 -3.00 32.57 9.85
C THR A 668 -2.86 32.49 8.33
N GLU A 669 -1.81 31.85 7.81
CA GLU A 669 -1.67 31.59 6.38
C GLU A 669 -2.68 30.56 5.88
N TYR A 670 -2.93 29.48 6.63
CA TYR A 670 -3.99 28.52 6.29
C TYR A 670 -5.36 29.20 6.21
N ILE A 671 -5.70 30.06 7.17
CA ILE A 671 -6.95 30.85 7.12
C ILE A 671 -6.95 31.78 5.90
N ARG A 672 -5.81 32.40 5.57
CA ARG A 672 -5.69 33.27 4.39
C ARG A 672 -5.91 32.51 3.09
N MET A 673 -5.31 31.33 2.93
CA MET A 673 -5.48 30.48 1.74
C MET A 673 -6.86 29.83 1.66
N GLY A 674 -7.48 29.53 2.80
CA GLY A 674 -8.82 28.96 2.91
C GLY A 674 -9.97 29.93 2.61
N GLY A 675 -9.69 31.13 2.07
CA GLY A 675 -10.69 32.14 1.74
C GLY A 675 -10.67 33.38 2.65
N GLY A 676 -9.67 33.51 3.54
CA GLY A 676 -9.48 34.68 4.39
C GLY A 676 -10.20 34.61 5.74
N LYS A 677 -9.95 35.61 6.59
CA LYS A 677 -10.55 35.68 7.94
C LYS A 677 -12.08 35.81 7.90
N ALA A 678 -12.63 36.48 6.89
CA ALA A 678 -14.07 36.72 6.77
C ALA A 678 -14.86 35.44 6.49
N THR A 679 -14.38 34.58 5.59
CA THR A 679 -15.03 33.28 5.32
C THR A 679 -14.91 32.35 6.52
N PHE A 680 -13.74 32.31 7.18
CA PHE A 680 -13.57 31.53 8.40
C PHE A 680 -14.52 31.99 9.50
N LEU A 681 -14.60 33.31 9.76
CA LEU A 681 -15.52 33.87 10.74
C LEU A 681 -16.98 33.57 10.36
N GLY A 682 -17.33 33.69 9.08
CA GLY A 682 -18.66 33.35 8.58
C GLY A 682 -19.03 31.89 8.83
N VAL A 683 -18.15 30.95 8.49
CA VAL A 683 -18.36 29.51 8.73
C VAL A 683 -18.44 29.21 10.24
N PHE A 684 -17.59 29.85 11.04
CA PHE A 684 -17.59 29.69 12.50
C PHE A 684 -18.88 30.24 13.13
N CYS A 685 -19.35 31.40 12.68
CA CYS A 685 -20.63 31.98 13.11
C CYS A 685 -21.80 31.08 12.70
N ILE A 686 -21.82 30.58 11.46
CA ILE A 686 -22.85 29.63 11.01
C ILE A 686 -22.83 28.37 11.88
N PHE A 687 -21.65 27.83 12.20
CA PHE A 687 -21.51 26.68 13.09
C PHE A 687 -22.04 26.96 14.50
N ILE A 688 -21.69 28.11 15.09
CA ILE A 688 -22.21 28.50 16.40
C ILE A 688 -23.73 28.66 16.33
N VAL A 689 -24.24 29.34 15.32
CA VAL A 689 -25.69 29.56 15.15
C VAL A 689 -26.40 28.23 14.97
N THR A 690 -25.88 27.29 14.17
CA THR A 690 -26.52 25.98 14.01
C THR A 690 -26.46 25.14 15.28
N GLN A 691 -25.35 25.17 16.03
CA GLN A 691 -25.25 24.49 17.33
C GLN A 691 -26.18 25.10 18.39
N LEU A 692 -26.27 26.43 18.43
CA LEU A 692 -27.19 27.14 19.32
C LEU A 692 -28.64 26.85 18.92
N LEU A 693 -28.98 26.88 17.64
CA LEU A 693 -30.31 26.53 17.17
C LEU A 693 -30.65 25.07 17.47
N ASP A 694 -29.78 24.10 17.20
CA ASP A 694 -30.09 22.67 17.46
C ASP A 694 -30.31 22.42 18.96
N ASN A 695 -29.44 22.96 19.82
CA ASN A 695 -29.56 22.78 21.27
C ASN A 695 -30.73 23.59 21.87
N ILE A 696 -30.85 24.89 21.53
CA ILE A 696 -31.89 25.75 22.10
C ILE A 696 -33.26 25.32 21.58
N TYR A 697 -33.43 25.02 20.30
CA TYR A 697 -34.76 24.74 19.77
C TYR A 697 -35.26 23.36 20.19
N LYS A 698 -34.44 22.29 20.15
CA LYS A 698 -34.87 20.97 20.63
C LYS A 698 -35.14 20.96 22.14
N ASP A 699 -34.17 21.37 22.94
CA ASP A 699 -34.27 21.20 24.40
C ASP A 699 -35.30 22.14 25.00
N LYS A 700 -35.43 23.36 24.46
CA LYS A 700 -36.42 24.33 24.94
C LYS A 700 -37.85 23.99 24.49
N LEU A 701 -38.06 23.44 23.29
CA LEU A 701 -39.39 22.96 22.91
C LEU A 701 -39.81 21.76 23.74
N ILE A 702 -38.90 20.80 23.94
CA ILE A 702 -39.18 19.62 24.78
C ILE A 702 -39.45 20.07 26.22
N SER A 703 -38.62 20.94 26.78
CA SER A 703 -38.84 21.49 28.12
C SER A 703 -40.14 22.27 28.23
N ASN A 704 -40.46 23.13 27.26
CA ASN A 704 -41.71 23.89 27.25
C ASN A 704 -42.92 22.98 27.08
N TRP A 705 -42.83 21.93 26.26
CA TRP A 705 -43.90 20.96 26.06
C TRP A 705 -44.16 20.15 27.33
N VAL A 706 -43.10 19.63 27.96
CA VAL A 706 -43.19 18.94 29.26
C VAL A 706 -43.82 19.87 30.31
N ASN A 707 -43.39 21.14 30.38
CA ASN A 707 -43.98 22.11 31.31
C ASN A 707 -45.45 22.46 30.98
N LEU A 708 -45.84 22.44 29.69
CA LEU A 708 -47.21 22.68 29.26
C LEU A 708 -48.12 21.52 29.66
N GLU A 709 -47.64 20.29 29.49
CA GLU A 709 -48.37 19.08 29.84
C GLU A 709 -48.49 18.92 31.37
N ASP A 710 -47.45 19.30 32.12
CA ASP A 710 -47.50 19.40 33.59
C ASP A 710 -48.55 20.44 34.05
N LYS A 711 -48.71 21.54 33.31
CA LYS A 711 -49.76 22.54 33.58
C LYS A 711 -51.16 22.04 33.22
N ILE A 712 -51.32 21.35 32.09
CA ILE A 712 -52.61 20.82 31.64
C ILE A 712 -53.08 19.68 32.58
N SER A 713 -52.18 18.80 33.00
CA SER A 713 -52.48 17.72 33.95
C SER A 713 -52.87 18.25 35.34
N ARG A 714 -52.17 19.28 35.85
CA ARG A 714 -52.56 19.97 37.10
C ARG A 714 -53.91 20.66 37.00
N ASN A 715 -54.21 21.31 35.87
CA ASN A 715 -55.52 21.93 35.67
C ASN A 715 -56.65 20.88 35.60
N ASN A 716 -56.45 19.75 34.91
CA ASN A 716 -57.46 18.67 34.85
C ASN A 716 -57.75 18.03 36.22
N HIS A 717 -56.74 17.91 37.10
CA HIS A 717 -56.96 17.48 38.49
C HIS A 717 -57.75 18.51 39.33
N CYS A 718 -57.63 19.81 39.05
CA CYS A 718 -58.47 20.83 39.68
C CYS A 718 -59.93 20.75 39.20
N TRP A 719 -60.18 20.49 37.92
CA TRP A 719 -61.55 20.36 37.39
C TRP A 719 -62.29 19.13 37.91
N GLN A 720 -61.61 18.00 38.14
CA GLN A 720 -62.24 16.81 38.74
C GLN A 720 -62.66 16.97 40.22
N ARG A 721 -62.17 18.00 40.93
CA ARG A 721 -62.63 18.33 42.30
C ARG A 721 -63.84 19.27 42.33
N ILE A 722 -64.21 19.88 41.21
CA ILE A 722 -65.22 20.96 41.15
C ILE A 722 -66.56 20.47 40.57
N ILE A 723 -66.63 19.28 39.98
CA ILE A 723 -67.88 18.72 39.43
C ILE A 723 -68.52 17.74 40.45
N PRO A 724 -69.71 18.04 41.00
CA PRO A 724 -70.44 17.10 41.85
C PRO A 724 -70.93 15.89 41.04
N THR A 725 -70.97 14.75 41.71
CA THR A 725 -71.43 13.44 41.23
C THR A 725 -72.94 13.37 40.96
N SER A 726 -73.46 14.16 40.02
CA SER A 726 -74.87 14.07 39.61
C SER A 726 -75.03 14.34 38.11
N CYS A 727 -74.60 13.39 37.29
CA CYS A 727 -75.16 13.12 35.95
C CYS A 727 -74.49 11.86 35.43
N ARG A 728 -74.97 10.70 35.90
CA ARG A 728 -74.71 9.41 35.26
C ARG A 728 -75.98 8.98 34.51
N ARG A 729 -75.76 8.63 33.24
CA ARG A 729 -76.49 7.66 32.38
C ARG A 729 -77.63 8.16 31.48
N PRO A 730 -77.92 7.42 30.38
CA PRO A 730 -77.42 6.09 29.98
C PRO A 730 -76.12 6.10 29.18
#